data_AF-A0A0D2PXX6-F1
#
_entry.id   AF-A0A0D2PXX6-F1
#
_cell.length_a   1.000
_cell.length_b   1.000
_cell.length_c   1.000
_cell.angle_alpha   90.00
_cell.angle_beta   90.00
_cell.angle_gamma   90.00
#
_symmetry.space_group_name_H-M   'P 1'
#
loop_
_entity.id
_entity.type
_entity.pdbx_description
1 polymer ?
#
loop_
_entity_poly.entity_id
_entity_poly.type
_entity_poly.pdbx_seq_one_letter_code
_entity_poly.pdbx_strand_id
1 'polypeptide(L)'
;MMNIECSSELNEQPQMLPPPPGTFIDREELIQHVGEFAVSQGYVVTIKQSKRDKVVVLGCDRGGVYRNRRKPIDESAAECIRRRRTGSRLTNCPFEVVGKKDDGLWVLTVKNGTHNHEPLKDIAEHPSARRFSEKEVLLIKEMTEAGLKPRQILKRLRQSNPDLLSTPKHVYNVKAKLRQGNMSVRNYKSLKPQKSAVRNNYLSVMEPSWRQHNPQRVPNLIGGRFVDSQSFASIDVINPATQEVVSQVPLTTNEEFRAAVFAAKRAFPSWRNTPSTIRQRIMFKFQELIRRDIDKLAMNITNEHGKALKDAYDDVLCGLEVVEHACGLANLQIGEFVSNISNGVDSYSIREPLGVCAGICPFEFPAMIPLWMFSTAVTCGNTVILKPSEKDPGAAVMLAELAVEAGLPNGVLNIVHGSNEIISTICDDDDIKAVSFVGPSTAGSYVYSRASAKGKRVQCNFGAKNHAVVMPDASMDTTLNALVTAGFGGAGQKRMSLSTVVFVGGLTPWEDKLVERAKALRVQPGTEPDTDIGPVISKQAKELICRLIQSSVDSGAKLVVDGRNILVPGYEHGNFIGPTILSNVKVSMECYKEETCGPVLLCMEADNIEEAIDIVNRNKYGNGASIFTTSGVTARKFQTEIEVGQVGINIPISAPFPFSCFTSLKPLFAGDINFDGKAGIQFYTQIKTVSQQWKDVAAGTSSDV
;
A
#
# COMPACT_ATOMS: atom_id res chain seq x y z
N MET A 1 -0.50 44.02 -24.87
CA MET A 1 -1.04 44.05 -26.24
C MET A 1 -0.17 43.19 -27.13
N MET A 2 -0.64 41.98 -27.45
CA MET A 2 -0.53 41.31 -28.76
C MET A 2 -1.30 39.99 -28.60
N ASN A 3 -2.55 40.02 -29.05
CA ASN A 3 -3.35 38.84 -29.39
C ASN A 3 -2.96 38.38 -30.80
N ILE A 4 -3.52 37.22 -31.20
CA ILE A 4 -3.58 36.59 -32.54
C ILE A 4 -2.57 35.41 -32.61
N GLU A 5 -2.93 34.13 -32.79
CA GLU A 5 -4.17 33.50 -33.26
C GLU A 5 -4.23 32.04 -32.78
N CYS A 6 -5.38 31.63 -32.24
CA CYS A 6 -5.74 30.24 -32.02
C CYS A 6 -6.31 29.70 -33.34
N SER A 7 -5.65 28.71 -33.97
CA SER A 7 -6.13 28.08 -35.20
C SER A 7 -6.25 26.57 -35.07
N SER A 8 -7.48 26.11 -35.28
CA SER A 8 -7.94 24.78 -35.70
C SER A 8 -7.57 23.56 -34.85
N GLU A 9 -8.45 23.21 -33.90
CA GLU A 9 -8.74 21.81 -33.58
C GLU A 9 -9.22 21.09 -34.85
N LEU A 10 -8.35 20.29 -35.45
CA LEU A 10 -8.74 19.27 -36.41
C LEU A 10 -9.54 18.22 -35.64
N ASN A 11 -10.84 18.19 -35.92
CA ASN A 11 -11.79 17.18 -35.45
C ASN A 11 -11.49 15.85 -36.17
N GLU A 12 -10.38 15.18 -35.81
CA GLU A 12 -10.09 13.83 -36.28
C GLU A 12 -11.04 12.85 -35.57
N GLN A 13 -11.97 12.28 -36.33
CA GLN A 13 -12.76 11.15 -35.85
C GLN A 13 -11.81 10.01 -35.46
N PRO A 14 -11.96 9.37 -34.29
CA PRO A 14 -11.06 8.30 -33.85
C PRO A 14 -11.08 7.14 -34.85
N GLN A 15 -9.97 6.94 -35.56
CA GLN A 15 -9.83 5.91 -36.57
C GLN A 15 -9.52 4.57 -35.90
N MET A 16 -10.39 3.58 -36.07
CA MET A 16 -10.18 2.24 -35.50
C MET A 16 -9.05 1.52 -36.22
N LEU A 17 -8.08 1.02 -35.46
CA LEU A 17 -6.93 0.31 -35.99
C LEU A 17 -7.10 -1.22 -35.93
N PRO A 18 -6.45 -1.97 -36.85
CA PRO A 18 -6.31 -3.41 -36.72
C PRO A 18 -5.27 -3.77 -35.65
N PRO A 19 -5.37 -4.98 -35.03
CA PRO A 19 -4.37 -5.44 -34.08
C PRO A 19 -2.99 -5.56 -34.72
N PRO A 20 -1.91 -5.26 -33.97
CA PRO A 20 -0.56 -5.42 -34.48
C PRO A 20 -0.29 -6.89 -34.82
N PRO A 21 0.48 -7.18 -35.88
CA PRO A 21 0.89 -8.55 -36.18
C PRO A 21 1.75 -9.11 -35.04
N GLY A 22 1.64 -10.41 -34.79
CA GLY A 22 2.33 -11.07 -33.68
C GLY A 22 2.37 -12.60 -33.83
N THR A 23 3.22 -13.23 -33.02
CA THR A 23 3.33 -14.68 -32.89
C THR A 23 2.93 -15.12 -31.49
N PHE A 24 2.22 -16.23 -31.37
CA PHE A 24 1.60 -16.70 -30.12
C PHE A 24 1.89 -18.19 -29.92
N ILE A 25 2.00 -18.61 -28.65
CA ILE A 25 2.39 -19.98 -28.29
C ILE A 25 1.23 -20.95 -28.55
N ASP A 26 0.00 -20.50 -28.29
CA ASP A 26 -1.20 -21.27 -28.54
C ASP A 26 -2.34 -20.45 -29.17
N ARG A 27 -3.42 -21.16 -29.55
CA ARG A 27 -4.55 -20.60 -30.28
C ARG A 27 -5.37 -19.67 -29.40
N GLU A 28 -5.47 -19.99 -28.13
CA GLU A 28 -6.27 -19.28 -27.14
C GLU A 28 -5.64 -17.92 -26.83
N GLU A 29 -4.31 -17.87 -26.70
CA GLU A 29 -3.51 -16.66 -26.53
C GLU A 29 -3.69 -15.67 -27.70
N LEU A 30 -3.64 -16.17 -28.96
CA LEU A 30 -3.90 -15.34 -30.14
C LEU A 30 -5.31 -14.74 -30.12
N ILE A 31 -6.33 -15.55 -29.79
CA ILE A 31 -7.72 -15.10 -29.74
C ILE A 31 -7.92 -14.05 -28.63
N GLN A 32 -7.28 -14.26 -27.48
CA GLN A 32 -7.32 -13.33 -26.36
C GLN A 32 -6.67 -11.99 -26.72
N HIS A 33 -5.47 -12.03 -27.32
CA HIS A 33 -4.77 -10.83 -27.77
C HIS A 33 -5.60 -9.97 -28.75
N VAL A 34 -6.19 -10.60 -29.78
CA VAL A 34 -7.06 -9.91 -30.74
C VAL A 34 -8.33 -9.38 -30.08
N GLY A 35 -8.86 -10.11 -29.09
CA GLY A 35 -10.03 -9.70 -28.32
C GLY A 35 -9.79 -8.46 -27.46
N GLU A 36 -8.70 -8.46 -26.69
CA GLU A 36 -8.32 -7.33 -25.81
C GLU A 36 -7.99 -6.07 -26.61
N PHE A 37 -7.27 -6.22 -27.74
CA PHE A 37 -6.99 -5.11 -28.63
C PHE A 37 -8.26 -4.52 -29.25
N ALA A 38 -9.21 -5.35 -29.68
CA ALA A 38 -10.46 -4.86 -30.24
C ALA A 38 -11.29 -4.08 -29.22
N VAL A 39 -11.30 -4.52 -27.95
CA VAL A 39 -11.96 -3.81 -26.85
C VAL A 39 -11.35 -2.42 -26.66
N SER A 40 -10.01 -2.30 -26.73
CA SER A 40 -9.34 -0.99 -26.63
C SER A 40 -9.65 -0.07 -27.80
N GLN A 41 -9.96 -0.63 -28.97
CA GLN A 41 -10.36 0.11 -30.18
C GLN A 41 -11.88 0.28 -30.33
N GLY A 42 -12.69 -0.12 -29.33
CA GLY A 42 -14.13 0.10 -29.32
C GLY A 42 -14.95 -0.83 -30.24
N TYR A 43 -14.48 -2.06 -30.49
CA TYR A 43 -15.25 -3.08 -31.21
C TYR A 43 -15.06 -4.49 -30.60
N VAL A 44 -15.86 -5.47 -31.05
CA VAL A 44 -15.78 -6.85 -30.57
C VAL A 44 -15.55 -7.77 -31.75
N VAL A 45 -14.70 -8.79 -31.57
CA VAL A 45 -14.33 -9.75 -32.61
C VAL A 45 -14.98 -11.09 -32.31
N THR A 46 -15.43 -11.78 -33.36
CA THR A 46 -15.91 -13.16 -33.29
C THR A 46 -15.17 -14.06 -34.25
N ILE A 47 -15.16 -15.35 -33.92
CA ILE A 47 -14.62 -16.39 -34.79
C ILE A 47 -15.58 -16.58 -35.97
N LYS A 48 -15.18 -16.12 -37.16
CA LYS A 48 -15.91 -16.32 -38.42
C LYS A 48 -15.74 -17.76 -38.91
N GLN A 49 -14.52 -18.27 -38.85
CA GLN A 49 -14.16 -19.62 -39.28
C GLN A 49 -13.01 -20.14 -38.43
N SER A 50 -13.02 -21.42 -38.06
CA SER A 50 -11.89 -22.02 -37.33
C SER A 50 -11.73 -23.48 -37.69
N LYS A 51 -10.49 -23.88 -37.93
CA LYS A 51 -10.01 -25.27 -37.93
C LYS A 51 -9.09 -25.40 -36.72
N ARG A 52 -9.50 -26.20 -35.73
CA ARG A 52 -8.91 -26.28 -34.37
C ARG A 52 -7.37 -26.21 -34.37
N ASP A 53 -6.71 -26.90 -35.30
CA ASP A 53 -5.25 -27.08 -35.21
C ASP A 53 -4.42 -26.34 -36.28
N LYS A 54 -5.06 -25.58 -37.18
CA LYS A 54 -4.35 -25.00 -38.33
C LYS A 54 -4.65 -23.53 -38.62
N VAL A 55 -5.90 -23.09 -38.50
CA VAL A 55 -6.31 -21.72 -38.89
C VAL A 55 -7.48 -21.23 -38.04
N VAL A 56 -7.45 -19.97 -37.63
CA VAL A 56 -8.58 -19.23 -37.07
C VAL A 56 -8.77 -17.91 -37.80
N VAL A 57 -9.99 -17.62 -38.22
CA VAL A 57 -10.38 -16.37 -38.87
C VAL A 57 -11.28 -15.61 -37.93
N LEU A 58 -10.84 -14.41 -37.56
CA LEU A 58 -11.52 -13.53 -36.63
C LEU A 58 -12.03 -12.30 -37.39
N GLY A 59 -13.24 -11.83 -37.10
CA GLY A 59 -13.79 -10.63 -37.71
C GLY A 59 -14.72 -9.87 -36.79
N CYS A 60 -14.95 -8.59 -37.10
CA CYS A 60 -15.73 -7.70 -36.24
C CYS A 60 -17.20 -8.17 -36.19
N ASP A 61 -17.78 -8.26 -34.99
CA ASP A 61 -19.16 -8.71 -34.71
C ASP A 61 -20.19 -7.58 -34.85
N ARG A 62 -19.92 -6.59 -35.71
CA ARG A 62 -20.81 -5.46 -36.01
C ARG A 62 -21.31 -5.48 -37.45
N GLY A 63 -22.57 -5.08 -37.60
CA GLY A 63 -23.10 -4.62 -38.88
C GLY A 63 -22.62 -3.20 -39.15
N GLY A 64 -21.96 -2.98 -40.29
CA GLY A 64 -21.61 -1.68 -40.83
C GLY A 64 -22.78 -0.93 -41.47
N VAL A 65 -22.49 0.23 -42.04
CA VAL A 65 -23.51 1.17 -42.55
C VAL A 65 -24.41 0.55 -43.61
N TYR A 66 -25.64 1.05 -43.67
CA TYR A 66 -26.68 0.65 -44.61
C TYR A 66 -26.26 0.85 -46.08
N ARG A 67 -26.42 -0.20 -46.90
CA ARG A 67 -26.21 -0.11 -48.35
C ARG A 67 -27.45 0.49 -49.01
N ASN A 68 -27.37 1.72 -49.50
CA ASN A 68 -28.36 2.23 -50.45
C ASN A 68 -28.12 1.56 -51.81
N ARG A 69 -29.12 0.82 -52.30
CA ARG A 69 -29.05 0.12 -53.59
C ARG A 69 -29.27 1.14 -54.72
N ARG A 70 -28.24 1.91 -55.11
CA ARG A 70 -28.26 2.67 -56.37
C ARG A 70 -27.94 1.71 -57.53
N LYS A 71 -28.89 1.54 -58.46
CA LYS A 71 -28.63 1.04 -59.81
C LYS A 71 -28.08 2.20 -60.66
N PRO A 72 -27.27 1.94 -61.71
CA PRO A 72 -26.87 2.99 -62.65
C PRO A 72 -28.12 3.42 -63.44
N ILE A 73 -28.29 4.73 -63.60
CA ILE A 73 -29.37 5.33 -64.40
C ILE A 73 -28.91 5.30 -65.85
N ASP A 74 -29.70 4.65 -66.70
CA ASP A 74 -29.74 4.93 -68.14
C ASP A 74 -31.06 5.67 -68.40
N GLU A 75 -31.00 6.67 -69.27
CA GLU A 75 -32.06 7.66 -69.51
C GLU A 75 -33.30 7.05 -70.19
N SER A 76 -34.49 7.41 -69.67
CA SER A 76 -35.74 7.74 -70.39
C SER A 76 -37.01 7.25 -69.69
N ALA A 77 -38.02 8.13 -69.73
CA ALA A 77 -39.46 7.92 -69.52
C ALA A 77 -40.04 7.71 -68.09
N ALA A 78 -40.65 8.80 -67.62
CA ALA A 78 -41.99 8.94 -67.03
C ALA A 78 -42.51 7.96 -65.94
N GLU A 79 -42.76 8.59 -64.78
CA GLU A 79 -43.82 8.34 -63.80
C GLU A 79 -44.20 6.91 -63.38
N CYS A 80 -43.80 6.54 -62.16
CA CYS A 80 -44.74 5.94 -61.22
C CYS A 80 -44.27 6.07 -59.76
N ILE A 81 -45.05 6.79 -58.97
CA ILE A 81 -44.93 6.90 -57.51
C ILE A 81 -45.13 5.51 -56.89
N ARG A 82 -44.08 4.93 -56.27
CA ARG A 82 -44.20 3.78 -55.35
C ARG A 82 -43.45 4.03 -54.05
N ARG A 83 -44.22 3.89 -52.95
CA ARG A 83 -43.86 4.05 -51.53
C ARG A 83 -42.50 3.46 -51.15
N ARG A 84 -41.74 4.21 -50.35
CA ARG A 84 -40.57 3.79 -49.55
C ARG A 84 -40.84 2.43 -48.90
N ARG A 85 -40.09 1.38 -49.29
CA ARG A 85 -39.88 0.20 -48.44
C ARG A 85 -38.67 0.47 -47.56
N THR A 86 -38.90 0.69 -46.27
CA THR A 86 -37.91 0.59 -45.20
C THR A 86 -37.37 -0.84 -45.17
N GLY A 87 -36.17 -1.02 -45.70
CA GLY A 87 -35.54 -2.34 -45.80
C GLY A 87 -34.04 -2.21 -46.05
N SER A 88 -33.39 -1.29 -45.37
CA SER A 88 -31.93 -1.21 -45.35
C SER A 88 -31.38 -2.49 -44.73
N ARG A 89 -30.52 -3.24 -45.45
CA ARG A 89 -29.75 -4.33 -44.84
C ARG A 89 -28.43 -3.77 -44.34
N LEU A 90 -28.10 -4.04 -43.07
CA LEU A 90 -26.75 -3.82 -42.53
C LEU A 90 -25.76 -4.65 -43.36
N THR A 91 -24.65 -4.05 -43.76
CA THR A 91 -23.53 -4.81 -44.35
C THR A 91 -22.70 -5.39 -43.21
N ASN A 92 -22.13 -6.59 -43.32
CA ASN A 92 -21.19 -7.06 -42.29
C ASN A 92 -19.90 -6.24 -42.38
N CYS A 93 -19.27 -5.98 -41.24
CA CYS A 93 -17.99 -5.29 -41.20
C CYS A 93 -16.92 -6.05 -42.00
N PRO A 94 -16.18 -5.38 -42.91
CA PRO A 94 -15.22 -6.02 -43.78
C PRO A 94 -13.91 -6.41 -43.06
N PHE A 95 -13.72 -5.99 -41.80
CA PHE A 95 -12.59 -6.35 -40.96
C PHE A 95 -12.43 -7.87 -40.81
N GLU A 96 -11.22 -8.34 -41.09
CA GLU A 96 -10.85 -9.75 -40.99
C GLU A 96 -9.35 -9.92 -40.71
N VAL A 97 -9.04 -10.72 -39.70
CA VAL A 97 -7.68 -11.15 -39.37
C VAL A 97 -7.62 -12.67 -39.33
N VAL A 98 -6.48 -13.23 -39.68
CA VAL A 98 -6.26 -14.67 -39.82
C VAL A 98 -5.08 -15.07 -38.96
N GLY A 99 -5.31 -15.96 -38.00
CA GLY A 99 -4.26 -16.69 -37.29
C GLY A 99 -3.99 -18.01 -37.98
N LYS A 100 -2.75 -18.27 -38.40
CA LYS A 100 -2.33 -19.55 -39.00
C LYS A 100 -1.20 -20.15 -38.17
N LYS A 101 -1.25 -21.47 -37.94
CA LYS A 101 -0.17 -22.19 -37.27
C LYS A 101 0.98 -22.43 -38.25
N ASP A 102 2.18 -21.95 -37.91
CA ASP A 102 3.41 -22.04 -38.68
C ASP A 102 4.58 -22.37 -37.74
N ASP A 103 5.34 -23.43 -38.03
CA ASP A 103 6.46 -23.94 -37.20
C ASP A 103 6.17 -24.04 -35.68
N GLY A 104 4.97 -24.51 -35.33
CA GLY A 104 4.56 -24.73 -33.94
C GLY A 104 3.97 -23.50 -33.25
N LEU A 105 4.14 -22.29 -33.82
CA LEU A 105 3.60 -21.03 -33.31
C LEU A 105 2.38 -20.57 -34.12
N TRP A 106 1.54 -19.74 -33.54
CA TRP A 106 0.39 -19.11 -34.21
C TRP A 106 0.77 -17.71 -34.69
N VAL A 107 0.74 -17.49 -35.99
CA VAL A 107 1.08 -16.21 -36.62
C VAL A 107 -0.21 -15.46 -37.00
N LEU A 108 -0.34 -14.21 -36.56
CA LEU A 108 -1.47 -13.34 -36.89
C LEU A 108 -1.17 -12.49 -38.13
N THR A 109 -2.07 -12.53 -39.11
CA THR A 109 -2.01 -11.73 -40.34
C THR A 109 -3.30 -10.95 -40.53
N VAL A 110 -3.19 -9.64 -40.77
CA VAL A 110 -4.34 -8.78 -41.08
C VAL A 110 -4.71 -8.96 -42.55
N LYS A 111 -5.91 -9.48 -42.83
CA LYS A 111 -6.40 -9.69 -44.20
C LYS A 111 -7.14 -8.46 -44.73
N ASN A 112 -7.92 -7.81 -43.86
CA ASN A 112 -8.54 -6.52 -44.12
C ASN A 112 -8.65 -5.73 -42.81
N GLY A 113 -7.94 -4.61 -42.72
CA GLY A 113 -7.92 -3.74 -41.55
C GLY A 113 -8.96 -2.61 -41.58
N THR A 114 -9.74 -2.51 -42.67
CA THR A 114 -10.75 -1.44 -42.80
C THR A 114 -12.04 -1.79 -42.07
N HIS A 115 -12.64 -0.78 -41.46
CA HIS A 115 -13.95 -0.87 -40.84
C HIS A 115 -14.91 0.11 -41.49
N ASN A 116 -16.19 -0.26 -41.52
CA ASN A 116 -17.27 0.54 -42.10
C ASN A 116 -18.29 0.98 -41.03
N HIS A 117 -17.81 1.25 -39.81
CA HIS A 117 -18.58 1.78 -38.69
C HIS A 117 -17.62 2.53 -37.73
N GLU A 118 -18.17 3.44 -36.93
CA GLU A 118 -17.41 4.16 -35.89
C GLU A 118 -17.14 3.28 -34.64
N PRO A 119 -16.14 3.63 -33.81
CA PRO A 119 -15.89 2.96 -32.53
C PRO A 119 -17.04 3.15 -31.54
N LEU A 120 -17.23 2.18 -30.64
CA LEU A 120 -18.16 2.30 -29.50
C LEU A 120 -17.62 3.31 -28.48
N LYS A 121 -18.49 4.23 -28.03
CA LYS A 121 -18.22 5.13 -26.91
C LYS A 121 -18.31 4.42 -25.55
N ASP A 122 -19.20 3.45 -25.40
CA ASP A 122 -19.29 2.56 -24.24
C ASP A 122 -19.45 1.10 -24.71
N ILE A 123 -18.49 0.25 -24.35
CA ILE A 123 -18.48 -1.16 -24.76
C ILE A 123 -19.62 -1.97 -24.12
N ALA A 124 -20.18 -1.49 -23.01
CA ALA A 124 -21.31 -2.10 -22.31
C ALA A 124 -22.63 -2.00 -23.11
N GLU A 125 -22.68 -1.09 -24.09
CA GLU A 125 -23.81 -0.95 -25.02
C GLU A 125 -23.74 -1.96 -26.18
N HIS A 126 -22.63 -2.69 -26.32
CA HIS A 126 -22.50 -3.66 -27.41
C HIS A 126 -23.50 -4.82 -27.22
N PRO A 127 -24.24 -5.24 -28.26
CA PRO A 127 -25.14 -6.39 -28.21
C PRO A 127 -24.46 -7.72 -27.85
N SER A 128 -23.12 -7.75 -27.76
CA SER A 128 -22.32 -8.88 -27.25
C SER A 128 -21.98 -8.82 -25.77
N ALA A 129 -21.90 -7.62 -25.18
CA ALA A 129 -21.54 -7.40 -23.78
C ALA A 129 -22.73 -7.70 -22.83
N ARG A 130 -23.97 -7.60 -23.32
CA ARG A 130 -25.21 -7.91 -22.57
C ARG A 130 -25.81 -9.29 -22.90
N ARG A 131 -25.03 -10.33 -23.24
CA ARG A 131 -25.65 -11.53 -23.85
C ARG A 131 -26.42 -12.45 -22.88
N PHE A 132 -25.95 -12.71 -21.66
CA PHE A 132 -26.73 -13.37 -20.57
C PHE A 132 -26.09 -13.07 -19.20
N SER A 133 -26.88 -12.82 -18.16
CA SER A 133 -26.41 -12.71 -16.77
C SER A 133 -26.06 -14.08 -16.19
N GLU A 134 -25.34 -14.10 -15.06
CA GLU A 134 -24.97 -15.33 -14.36
C GLU A 134 -26.20 -16.21 -14.02
N LYS A 135 -27.28 -15.56 -13.58
CA LYS A 135 -28.58 -16.19 -13.31
C LYS A 135 -29.23 -16.74 -14.59
N GLU A 136 -29.16 -16.00 -15.70
CA GLU A 136 -29.70 -16.45 -16.99
C GLU A 136 -28.92 -17.62 -17.59
N VAL A 137 -27.60 -17.69 -17.39
CA VAL A 137 -26.78 -18.83 -17.85
C VAL A 137 -27.10 -20.10 -17.05
N LEU A 138 -27.32 -19.99 -15.74
CA LEU A 138 -27.80 -21.10 -14.90
C LEU A 138 -29.18 -21.59 -15.37
N LEU A 139 -30.11 -20.68 -15.62
CA LEU A 139 -31.43 -21.00 -16.17
C LEU A 139 -31.34 -21.66 -17.56
N ILE A 140 -30.41 -21.22 -18.42
CA ILE A 140 -30.16 -21.86 -19.71
C ILE A 140 -29.64 -23.29 -19.53
N LYS A 141 -28.78 -23.53 -18.53
CA LYS A 141 -28.27 -24.86 -18.20
C LYS A 141 -29.40 -25.79 -17.75
N GLU A 142 -30.20 -25.39 -16.77
CA GLU A 142 -31.35 -26.16 -16.27
C GLU A 142 -32.36 -26.46 -17.38
N MET A 143 -32.76 -25.44 -18.16
CA MET A 143 -33.67 -25.64 -19.29
C MET A 143 -33.06 -26.51 -20.40
N THR A 144 -31.74 -26.55 -20.49
CA THR A 144 -31.03 -27.40 -21.45
C THR A 144 -31.02 -28.85 -21.03
N GLU A 145 -30.81 -29.11 -19.75
CA GLU A 145 -30.89 -30.43 -19.13
C GLU A 145 -32.34 -30.96 -19.18
N ALA A 146 -33.33 -30.08 -19.02
CA ALA A 146 -34.75 -30.37 -19.24
C ALA A 146 -35.16 -30.52 -20.73
N GLY A 147 -34.20 -30.55 -21.67
CA GLY A 147 -34.45 -30.88 -23.08
C GLY A 147 -35.05 -29.77 -23.96
N LEU A 148 -35.19 -28.53 -23.48
CA LEU A 148 -35.81 -27.45 -24.25
C LEU A 148 -34.97 -27.01 -25.46
N LYS A 149 -35.64 -26.69 -26.58
CA LYS A 149 -34.99 -26.17 -27.79
C LYS A 149 -34.57 -24.70 -27.58
N PRO A 150 -33.48 -24.21 -28.20
CA PRO A 150 -32.98 -22.84 -28.02
C PRO A 150 -34.01 -21.72 -28.21
N ARG A 151 -34.97 -21.90 -29.12
CA ARG A 151 -36.08 -20.94 -29.34
C ARG A 151 -37.06 -20.88 -28.16
N GLN A 152 -37.31 -22.02 -27.50
CA GLN A 152 -38.20 -22.09 -26.33
C GLN A 152 -37.53 -21.49 -25.10
N ILE A 153 -36.23 -21.78 -24.92
CA ILE A 153 -35.41 -21.19 -23.85
C ILE A 153 -35.40 -19.67 -23.97
N LEU A 154 -35.12 -19.14 -25.17
CA LEU A 154 -35.10 -17.70 -25.41
C LEU A 154 -36.48 -17.05 -25.18
N LYS A 155 -37.56 -17.74 -25.57
CA LYS A 155 -38.92 -17.27 -25.32
C LYS A 155 -39.21 -17.13 -23.82
N ARG A 156 -38.74 -18.09 -23.01
CA ARG A 156 -38.88 -18.04 -21.54
C ARG A 156 -38.00 -16.98 -20.89
N LEU A 157 -36.74 -16.84 -21.32
CA LEU A 157 -35.87 -15.79 -20.81
C LEU A 157 -36.41 -14.39 -21.09
N ARG A 158 -37.12 -14.20 -22.22
CA ARG A 158 -37.79 -12.94 -22.55
C ARG A 158 -39.04 -12.66 -21.71
N GLN A 159 -39.62 -13.68 -21.06
CA GLN A 159 -40.72 -13.46 -20.10
C GLN A 159 -40.19 -12.85 -18.80
N SER A 160 -38.99 -13.26 -18.36
CA SER A 160 -38.31 -12.69 -17.19
C SER A 160 -37.54 -11.41 -17.49
N ASN A 161 -37.10 -11.22 -18.74
CA ASN A 161 -36.30 -10.07 -19.19
C ASN A 161 -36.74 -9.63 -20.60
N PRO A 162 -37.75 -8.75 -20.72
CA PRO A 162 -38.30 -8.33 -22.01
C PRO A 162 -37.29 -7.63 -22.93
N ASP A 163 -36.29 -6.97 -22.34
CA ASP A 163 -35.26 -6.19 -23.05
C ASP A 163 -34.10 -7.06 -23.59
N LEU A 164 -34.23 -8.39 -23.51
CA LEU A 164 -33.18 -9.33 -23.91
C LEU A 164 -33.03 -9.38 -25.44
N LEU A 165 -31.99 -8.72 -25.95
CA LEU A 165 -31.60 -8.64 -27.37
C LEU A 165 -30.99 -9.94 -27.95
N SER A 166 -30.96 -11.03 -27.18
CA SER A 166 -30.34 -12.30 -27.61
C SER A 166 -31.15 -13.05 -28.68
N THR A 167 -30.46 -13.85 -29.51
CA THR A 167 -31.03 -14.68 -30.58
C THR A 167 -30.93 -16.17 -30.26
N PRO A 168 -31.69 -17.06 -30.93
CA PRO A 168 -31.59 -18.51 -30.69
C PRO A 168 -30.19 -19.08 -30.94
N LYS A 169 -29.39 -18.41 -31.79
CA LYS A 169 -27.98 -18.77 -32.05
C LYS A 169 -27.10 -18.52 -30.82
N HIS A 170 -27.39 -17.49 -30.02
CA HIS A 170 -26.67 -17.22 -28.77
C HIS A 170 -26.91 -18.31 -27.73
N VAL A 171 -28.17 -18.72 -27.55
CA VAL A 171 -28.52 -19.84 -26.66
C VAL A 171 -27.86 -21.13 -27.14
N TYR A 172 -27.81 -21.38 -28.45
CA TYR A 172 -27.13 -22.55 -29.01
C TYR A 172 -25.63 -22.57 -28.66
N ASN A 173 -24.94 -21.43 -28.75
CA ASN A 173 -23.52 -21.32 -28.40
C ASN A 173 -23.27 -21.57 -26.91
N VAL A 174 -24.15 -21.08 -26.02
CA VAL A 174 -24.07 -21.36 -24.58
C VAL A 174 -24.29 -22.85 -24.31
N LYS A 175 -25.29 -23.48 -24.95
CA LYS A 175 -25.53 -24.93 -24.86
C LYS A 175 -24.34 -25.76 -25.33
N ALA A 176 -23.70 -25.35 -26.43
CA ALA A 176 -22.53 -26.04 -26.96
C ALA A 176 -21.34 -25.94 -25.99
N LYS A 177 -21.13 -24.78 -25.36
CA LYS A 177 -20.07 -24.58 -24.35
C LYS A 177 -20.33 -25.35 -23.05
N LEU A 178 -21.58 -25.39 -22.58
CA LEU A 178 -21.97 -26.16 -21.39
C LEU A 178 -21.77 -27.67 -21.58
N ARG A 179 -22.00 -28.20 -22.80
CA ARG A 179 -21.77 -29.62 -23.13
C ARG A 179 -20.29 -30.03 -23.19
N GLN A 180 -19.39 -29.07 -23.41
CA GLN A 180 -17.95 -29.33 -23.54
C GLN A 180 -17.21 -29.35 -22.20
N GLY A 181 -17.89 -29.24 -21.05
CA GLY A 181 -17.29 -29.28 -19.72
C GLY A 181 -16.43 -28.05 -19.34
N ASN A 182 -16.08 -27.19 -20.29
CA ASN A 182 -15.14 -26.07 -20.13
C ASN A 182 -15.69 -24.82 -19.40
N MET A 183 -16.84 -24.87 -18.74
CA MET A 183 -17.50 -23.68 -18.19
C MET A 183 -17.97 -23.86 -16.74
N SER A 184 -17.22 -23.32 -15.78
CA SER A 184 -17.78 -22.89 -14.50
C SER A 184 -18.45 -21.53 -14.70
N VAL A 185 -19.58 -21.32 -14.03
CA VAL A 185 -20.43 -20.11 -14.15
C VAL A 185 -19.65 -18.81 -13.86
N ARG A 186 -18.53 -18.90 -13.11
CA ARG A 186 -17.61 -17.77 -12.83
C ARG A 186 -16.90 -17.19 -14.06
N ASN A 187 -16.69 -17.99 -15.12
CA ASN A 187 -15.92 -17.57 -16.30
C ASN A 187 -16.67 -16.62 -17.26
N TYR A 188 -17.93 -16.27 -16.95
CA TYR A 188 -18.64 -15.21 -17.68
C TYR A 188 -18.27 -13.79 -17.22
N LYS A 189 -17.57 -13.65 -16.08
CA LYS A 189 -17.13 -12.35 -15.54
C LYS A 189 -16.02 -11.69 -16.37
N SER A 190 -15.27 -12.43 -17.17
CA SER A 190 -14.02 -11.94 -17.81
C SER A 190 -14.21 -10.97 -18.99
N LEU A 191 -15.44 -10.55 -19.32
CA LEU A 191 -15.72 -9.60 -20.40
C LEU A 191 -16.50 -8.35 -19.95
N LYS A 192 -16.55 -8.04 -18.65
CA LYS A 192 -17.00 -6.73 -18.18
C LYS A 192 -15.80 -5.84 -17.82
N PRO A 193 -15.70 -4.62 -18.37
CA PRO A 193 -14.88 -3.59 -17.73
C PRO A 193 -15.51 -3.27 -16.37
N GLN A 194 -14.70 -3.26 -15.30
CA GLN A 194 -15.14 -2.80 -13.99
C GLN A 194 -15.47 -1.30 -14.08
N LYS A 195 -16.76 -0.95 -14.01
CA LYS A 195 -17.16 0.41 -13.61
C LYS A 195 -17.14 0.46 -12.09
N SER A 196 -16.40 1.45 -11.57
CA SER A 196 -16.49 1.95 -10.21
C SER A 196 -17.95 2.19 -9.83
N ALA A 197 -18.44 1.53 -8.78
CA ALA A 197 -19.77 1.73 -8.27
C ALA A 197 -19.71 2.63 -7.03
N VAL A 198 -20.22 3.84 -7.22
CA VAL A 198 -20.62 4.77 -6.16
C VAL A 198 -21.78 4.16 -5.37
N ARG A 199 -21.72 4.36 -4.04
CA ARG A 199 -22.71 4.13 -2.97
C ARG A 199 -24.19 4.08 -3.38
N ASN A 200 -24.94 3.19 -2.72
CA ASN A 200 -26.12 3.60 -1.93
C ASN A 200 -26.57 2.56 -0.89
N ASN A 201 -26.91 3.07 0.29
CA ASN A 201 -27.48 2.40 1.46
C ASN A 201 -28.82 1.71 1.15
N TYR A 202 -29.03 0.48 1.64
CA TYR A 202 -30.34 0.04 2.14
C TYR A 202 -30.17 -1.03 3.25
N LEU A 203 -31.08 -0.91 4.22
CA LEU A 203 -31.26 -1.61 5.48
C LEU A 203 -31.03 -3.14 5.48
N SER A 204 -30.42 -3.56 6.59
CA SER A 204 -30.22 -4.92 7.09
C SER A 204 -31.50 -5.77 7.07
N VAL A 205 -31.41 -6.94 6.42
CA VAL A 205 -32.21 -8.12 6.75
C VAL A 205 -31.22 -9.16 7.25
N MET A 206 -31.29 -9.50 8.54
CA MET A 206 -30.43 -10.48 9.18
C MET A 206 -30.61 -11.88 8.54
N GLU A 207 -29.54 -12.43 7.98
CA GLU A 207 -29.46 -13.86 7.64
C GLU A 207 -28.98 -14.70 8.85
N PRO A 208 -29.39 -15.98 8.99
CA PRO A 208 -29.13 -16.77 10.19
C PRO A 208 -27.67 -17.20 10.38
N SER A 209 -27.29 -17.28 11.65
CA SER A 209 -25.95 -17.35 12.27
C SER A 209 -25.09 -18.61 12.07
N TRP A 210 -25.31 -19.44 11.03
CA TRP A 210 -24.56 -20.70 10.86
C TRP A 210 -23.68 -20.78 9.59
N ARG A 211 -23.61 -19.72 8.78
CA ARG A 211 -22.50 -19.53 7.85
C ARG A 211 -21.38 -18.76 8.55
N GLN A 212 -20.61 -19.48 9.37
CA GLN A 212 -19.31 -18.99 9.84
C GLN A 212 -18.54 -18.48 8.62
N HIS A 213 -18.36 -17.16 8.56
CA HIS A 213 -17.51 -16.54 7.56
C HIS A 213 -16.10 -17.06 7.84
N ASN A 214 -15.53 -17.84 6.92
CA ASN A 214 -14.08 -18.04 6.98
C ASN A 214 -13.45 -16.64 6.96
N PRO A 215 -12.62 -16.29 7.95
CA PRO A 215 -11.99 -14.98 8.01
C PRO A 215 -11.23 -14.73 6.70
N GLN A 216 -11.27 -13.49 6.22
CA GLN A 216 -10.65 -13.13 4.96
C GLN A 216 -9.14 -13.35 5.05
N ARG A 217 -8.55 -14.07 4.08
CA ARG A 217 -7.10 -14.23 4.03
C ARG A 217 -6.45 -12.96 3.49
N VAL A 218 -5.39 -12.51 4.16
CA VAL A 218 -4.60 -11.35 3.72
C VAL A 218 -3.73 -11.77 2.53
N PRO A 219 -3.82 -11.07 1.39
CA PRO A 219 -3.04 -11.43 0.21
C PRO A 219 -1.58 -10.98 0.34
N ASN A 220 -0.68 -11.70 -0.32
CA ASN A 220 0.63 -11.18 -0.68
C ASN A 220 0.49 -10.24 -1.88
N LEU A 221 1.38 -9.25 -2.03
CA LEU A 221 1.51 -8.48 -3.26
C LEU A 221 2.76 -8.95 -3.99
N ILE A 222 2.61 -9.62 -5.13
CA ILE A 222 3.73 -10.17 -5.90
C ILE A 222 3.58 -9.74 -7.36
N GLY A 223 4.55 -8.98 -7.87
CA GLY A 223 4.57 -8.57 -9.28
C GLY A 223 3.36 -7.72 -9.68
N GLY A 224 2.84 -6.90 -8.76
CA GLY A 224 1.68 -6.03 -9.00
C GLY A 224 0.32 -6.74 -8.93
N ARG A 225 0.27 -7.99 -8.45
CA ARG A 225 -0.98 -8.73 -8.22
C ARG A 225 -1.10 -9.11 -6.76
N PHE A 226 -2.31 -8.97 -6.22
CA PHE A 226 -2.68 -9.53 -4.94
C PHE A 226 -2.93 -11.03 -5.11
N VAL A 227 -2.15 -11.84 -4.42
CA VAL A 227 -2.12 -13.30 -4.57
C VAL A 227 -2.41 -13.95 -3.22
N ASP A 228 -3.38 -14.86 -3.21
CA ASP A 228 -3.64 -15.72 -2.07
C ASP A 228 -2.47 -16.71 -1.91
N SER A 229 -1.89 -16.77 -0.71
CA SER A 229 -0.78 -17.69 -0.46
C SER A 229 -1.21 -19.15 -0.52
N GLN A 230 -0.36 -20.00 -1.08
CA GLN A 230 -0.49 -21.45 -1.07
C GLN A 230 -0.12 -22.08 0.28
N SER A 231 0.38 -21.29 1.23
CA SER A 231 0.68 -21.76 2.58
C SER A 231 -0.58 -22.25 3.28
N PHE A 232 -0.47 -23.40 3.93
CA PHE A 232 -1.51 -23.94 4.83
C PHE A 232 -1.45 -23.32 6.22
N ALA A 233 -0.34 -22.65 6.56
CA ALA A 233 -0.16 -22.00 7.85
C ALA A 233 -0.53 -20.53 7.77
N SER A 234 -1.28 -20.06 8.76
CA SER A 234 -1.66 -18.66 8.90
C SER A 234 -1.66 -18.23 10.36
N ILE A 235 -1.56 -16.93 10.58
CA ILE A 235 -1.68 -16.25 11.88
C ILE A 235 -3.01 -15.49 11.85
N ASP A 236 -3.81 -15.65 12.90
CA ASP A 236 -5.04 -14.88 13.05
C ASP A 236 -4.73 -13.43 13.43
N VAL A 237 -5.31 -12.49 12.70
CA VAL A 237 -5.38 -11.07 13.06
C VAL A 237 -6.60 -10.89 13.94
N ILE A 238 -6.37 -10.54 15.20
CA ILE A 238 -7.42 -10.49 16.23
C ILE A 238 -7.76 -9.04 16.50
N ASN A 239 -9.06 -8.71 16.49
CA ASN A 239 -9.51 -7.41 16.99
C ASN A 239 -9.28 -7.38 18.51
N PRO A 240 -8.40 -6.49 19.02
CA PRO A 240 -8.02 -6.50 20.43
C PRO A 240 -9.14 -6.04 21.38
N ALA A 241 -10.20 -5.38 20.87
CA ALA A 241 -11.35 -4.99 21.68
C ALA A 241 -12.34 -6.17 21.86
N THR A 242 -12.58 -6.96 20.80
CA THR A 242 -13.61 -8.02 20.82
C THR A 242 -13.04 -9.44 20.96
N GLN A 243 -11.74 -9.63 20.66
CA GLN A 243 -11.07 -10.91 20.49
C GLN A 243 -11.55 -11.74 19.29
N GLU A 244 -12.33 -11.15 18.39
CA GLU A 244 -12.77 -11.80 17.17
C GLU A 244 -11.67 -11.79 16.10
N VAL A 245 -11.62 -12.82 15.26
CA VAL A 245 -10.67 -12.89 14.14
C VAL A 245 -11.17 -11.99 12.99
N VAL A 246 -10.39 -10.97 12.67
CA VAL A 246 -10.67 -10.02 11.57
C VAL A 246 -10.23 -10.63 10.23
N SER A 247 -9.00 -11.14 10.18
CA SER A 247 -8.40 -11.69 8.97
C SER A 247 -7.34 -12.76 9.31
N GLN A 248 -6.85 -13.47 8.29
CA GLN A 248 -5.80 -14.48 8.45
C GLN A 248 -4.61 -14.18 7.57
N VAL A 249 -3.45 -14.01 8.20
CA VAL A 249 -2.19 -13.66 7.55
C VAL A 249 -1.43 -14.93 7.21
N PRO A 250 -1.07 -15.17 5.94
CA PRO A 250 -0.33 -16.37 5.59
C PRO A 250 1.11 -16.30 6.08
N LEU A 251 1.66 -17.45 6.46
CA LEU A 251 3.10 -17.62 6.54
C LEU A 251 3.63 -17.86 5.11
N THR A 252 4.12 -16.81 4.47
CA THR A 252 4.55 -16.85 3.06
C THR A 252 5.58 -17.93 2.85
N THR A 253 5.38 -18.75 1.81
CA THR A 253 6.31 -19.83 1.48
C THR A 253 7.60 -19.27 0.88
N ASN A 254 8.69 -20.05 0.94
CA ASN A 254 9.96 -19.66 0.31
C ASN A 254 9.83 -19.47 -1.21
N GLU A 255 8.94 -20.21 -1.88
CA GLU A 255 8.70 -20.06 -3.32
C GLU A 255 8.03 -18.71 -3.64
N GLU A 256 7.03 -18.32 -2.86
CA GLU A 256 6.36 -17.03 -2.98
C GLU A 256 7.31 -15.87 -2.66
N PHE A 257 8.13 -16.02 -1.63
CA PHE A 257 9.17 -15.04 -1.31
C PHE A 257 10.15 -14.85 -2.47
N ARG A 258 10.67 -15.96 -3.04
CA ARG A 258 11.56 -15.90 -4.21
C ARG A 258 10.86 -15.28 -5.42
N ALA A 259 9.57 -15.54 -5.61
CA ALA A 259 8.79 -14.90 -6.67
C ALA A 259 8.67 -13.38 -6.46
N ALA A 260 8.50 -12.92 -5.23
CA ALA A 260 8.49 -11.49 -4.89
C ALA A 260 9.85 -10.82 -5.16
N VAL A 261 10.95 -11.44 -4.70
CA VAL A 261 12.31 -10.94 -4.97
C VAL A 261 12.61 -10.94 -6.47
N PHE A 262 12.24 -12.00 -7.19
CA PHE A 262 12.40 -12.06 -8.64
C PHE A 262 11.60 -10.97 -9.36
N ALA A 263 10.36 -10.70 -8.94
CA ALA A 263 9.55 -9.63 -9.50
C ALA A 263 10.19 -8.25 -9.27
N ALA A 264 10.69 -7.99 -8.05
CA ALA A 264 11.43 -6.77 -7.73
C ALA A 264 12.67 -6.59 -8.59
N LYS A 265 13.51 -7.63 -8.67
CA LYS A 265 14.73 -7.65 -9.48
C LYS A 265 14.44 -7.43 -10.97
N ARG A 266 13.37 -8.03 -11.50
CA ARG A 266 12.96 -7.86 -12.90
C ARG A 266 12.45 -6.44 -13.19
N ALA A 267 11.75 -5.81 -12.26
CA ALA A 267 11.22 -4.46 -12.41
C ALA A 267 12.30 -3.37 -12.26
N PHE A 268 13.37 -3.67 -11.50
CA PHE A 268 14.40 -2.69 -11.15
C PHE A 268 15.07 -2.00 -12.35
N PRO A 269 15.55 -2.69 -13.41
CA PRO A 269 16.22 -2.03 -14.54
C PRO A 269 15.35 -0.97 -15.24
N SER A 270 14.06 -1.25 -15.46
CA SER A 270 13.13 -0.27 -16.03
C SER A 270 12.83 0.86 -15.04
N TRP A 271 12.69 0.54 -13.76
CA TRP A 271 12.32 1.52 -12.74
C TRP A 271 13.45 2.50 -12.44
N ARG A 272 14.69 2.04 -12.30
CA ARG A 272 15.86 2.91 -12.10
C ARG A 272 16.05 3.92 -13.24
N ASN A 273 15.68 3.53 -14.46
CA ASN A 273 15.80 4.34 -15.67
C ASN A 273 14.55 5.19 -15.94
N THR A 274 13.50 5.04 -15.13
CA THR A 274 12.32 5.91 -15.20
C THR A 274 12.73 7.31 -14.72
N PRO A 275 12.48 8.38 -15.49
CA PRO A 275 12.83 9.75 -15.11
C PRO A 275 12.32 10.12 -13.70
N SER A 276 13.12 10.84 -12.92
CA SER A 276 12.79 11.25 -11.55
C SER A 276 11.45 12.00 -11.48
N THR A 277 11.15 12.83 -12.48
CA THR A 277 9.88 13.57 -12.61
C THR A 277 8.67 12.66 -12.80
N ILE A 278 8.82 11.49 -13.44
CA ILE A 278 7.74 10.51 -13.57
C ILE A 278 7.52 9.80 -12.23
N ARG A 279 8.60 9.40 -11.54
CA ARG A 279 8.50 8.82 -10.19
C ARG A 279 7.82 9.78 -9.21
N GLN A 280 8.14 11.06 -9.31
CA GLN A 280 7.53 12.15 -8.54
C GLN A 280 6.02 12.29 -8.79
N ARG A 281 5.56 12.23 -10.05
CA ARG A 281 4.12 12.29 -10.40
C ARG A 281 3.31 11.14 -9.80
N ILE A 282 3.91 9.95 -9.68
CA ILE A 282 3.27 8.82 -9.00
C ILE A 282 3.07 9.15 -7.51
N MET A 283 4.06 9.74 -6.84
CA MET A 283 3.92 10.18 -5.44
C MET A 283 2.85 11.28 -5.29
N PHE A 284 2.77 12.23 -6.22
CA PHE A 284 1.72 13.26 -6.23
C PHE A 284 0.31 12.65 -6.32
N LYS A 285 0.13 11.61 -7.14
CA LYS A 285 -1.15 10.89 -7.22
C LYS A 285 -1.38 10.03 -5.96
N PHE A 286 -0.32 9.42 -5.44
CA PHE A 286 -0.41 8.56 -4.26
C PHE A 286 -0.85 9.33 -3.02
N GLN A 287 -0.31 10.53 -2.75
CA GLN A 287 -0.79 11.38 -1.64
C GLN A 287 -2.28 11.74 -1.78
N GLU A 288 -2.78 11.97 -2.99
CA GLU A 288 -4.19 12.30 -3.25
C GLU A 288 -5.08 11.10 -2.90
N LEU A 289 -4.65 9.89 -3.31
CA LEU A 289 -5.35 8.65 -3.03
C LEU A 289 -5.36 8.31 -1.53
N ILE A 290 -4.27 8.56 -0.81
CA ILE A 290 -4.24 8.41 0.66
C ILE A 290 -5.24 9.37 1.31
N ARG A 291 -5.26 10.66 0.90
CA ARG A 291 -6.25 11.63 1.42
C ARG A 291 -7.69 11.19 1.12
N ARG A 292 -7.94 10.65 -0.07
CA ARG A 292 -9.28 10.14 -0.46
C ARG A 292 -9.76 9.02 0.46
N ASP A 293 -8.87 8.09 0.82
CA ASP A 293 -9.22 6.86 1.54
C ASP A 293 -8.76 6.87 3.02
N ILE A 294 -8.43 8.04 3.57
CA ILE A 294 -7.92 8.20 4.94
C ILE A 294 -8.87 7.61 6.00
N ASP A 295 -10.18 7.79 5.83
CA ASP A 295 -11.18 7.24 6.74
C ASP A 295 -11.16 5.71 6.76
N LYS A 296 -10.95 5.08 5.58
CA LYS A 296 -10.89 3.62 5.47
C LYS A 296 -9.62 3.08 6.11
N LEU A 297 -8.49 3.77 5.89
CA LEU A 297 -7.20 3.42 6.50
C LEU A 297 -7.30 3.53 8.02
N ALA A 298 -7.77 4.66 8.55
CA ALA A 298 -7.92 4.87 9.99
C ALA A 298 -8.85 3.83 10.64
N MET A 299 -9.97 3.48 9.98
CA MET A 299 -10.89 2.46 10.46
C MET A 299 -10.27 1.05 10.46
N ASN A 300 -9.51 0.68 9.42
CA ASN A 300 -8.83 -0.61 9.38
C ASN A 300 -7.75 -0.71 10.48
N ILE A 301 -6.95 0.34 10.66
CA ILE A 301 -5.96 0.41 11.75
C ILE A 301 -6.66 0.25 13.11
N THR A 302 -7.77 0.95 13.32
CA THR A 302 -8.53 0.86 14.57
C THR A 302 -9.06 -0.55 14.81
N ASN A 303 -9.53 -1.24 13.77
CA ASN A 303 -10.07 -2.60 13.90
C ASN A 303 -9.00 -3.66 14.19
N GLU A 304 -7.82 -3.56 13.59
CA GLU A 304 -6.74 -4.54 13.76
C GLU A 304 -5.82 -4.21 14.94
N HIS A 305 -5.46 -2.93 15.13
CA HIS A 305 -4.58 -2.48 16.22
C HIS A 305 -5.34 -2.12 17.50
N GLY A 306 -6.57 -1.60 17.39
CA GLY A 306 -7.37 -1.15 18.53
C GLY A 306 -7.14 0.28 19.01
N LYS A 307 -6.16 1.02 18.46
CA LYS A 307 -5.93 2.42 18.86
C LYS A 307 -7.18 3.28 18.60
N ALA A 308 -7.35 4.37 19.35
CA ALA A 308 -8.48 5.28 19.13
C ALA A 308 -8.48 5.80 17.70
N LEU A 309 -9.68 6.03 17.12
CA LEU A 309 -9.80 6.46 15.73
C LEU A 309 -9.00 7.75 15.45
N LYS A 310 -8.94 8.69 16.42
CA LYS A 310 -8.10 9.90 16.34
C LYS A 310 -6.61 9.58 16.18
N ASP A 311 -6.09 8.63 16.97
CA ASP A 311 -4.69 8.19 16.87
C ASP A 311 -4.42 7.47 15.54
N ALA A 312 -5.42 6.78 14.99
CA ALA A 312 -5.31 6.13 13.68
C ALA A 312 -5.30 7.14 12.53
N TYR A 313 -6.05 8.24 12.63
CA TYR A 313 -5.93 9.36 11.69
C TYR A 313 -4.52 9.95 11.73
N ASP A 314 -4.00 10.22 12.92
CA ASP A 314 -2.65 10.78 13.08
C ASP A 314 -1.56 9.85 12.50
N ASP A 315 -1.69 8.53 12.67
CA ASP A 315 -0.80 7.53 12.05
C ASP A 315 -0.76 7.66 10.51
N VAL A 316 -1.94 7.76 9.87
CA VAL A 316 -2.03 7.92 8.42
C VAL A 316 -1.52 9.30 7.98
N LEU A 317 -1.83 10.36 8.73
CA LEU A 317 -1.38 11.72 8.42
C LEU A 317 0.14 11.85 8.50
N CYS A 318 0.78 11.35 9.56
CA CYS A 318 2.24 11.36 9.67
C CYS A 318 2.90 10.55 8.54
N GLY A 319 2.29 9.44 8.11
CA GLY A 319 2.73 8.70 6.93
C GLY A 319 2.54 9.48 5.62
N LEU A 320 1.42 10.20 5.48
CA LEU A 320 1.13 11.05 4.33
C LEU A 320 2.15 12.19 4.18
N GLU A 321 2.54 12.84 5.27
CA GLU A 321 3.57 13.88 5.26
C GLU A 321 4.91 13.36 4.70
N VAL A 322 5.21 12.07 4.87
CA VAL A 322 6.40 11.44 4.28
C VAL A 322 6.25 11.28 2.77
N VAL A 323 5.05 10.94 2.28
CA VAL A 323 4.76 10.89 0.84
C VAL A 323 4.80 12.30 0.23
N GLU A 324 4.35 13.31 0.96
CA GLU A 324 4.49 14.71 0.58
C GLU A 324 5.96 15.12 0.47
N HIS A 325 6.78 14.73 1.45
CA HIS A 325 8.22 14.90 1.36
C HIS A 325 8.82 14.12 0.18
N ALA A 326 8.31 12.92 -0.10
CA ALA A 326 8.71 12.08 -1.22
C ALA A 326 8.50 12.81 -2.56
N CYS A 327 7.43 13.61 -2.68
CA CYS A 327 7.18 14.46 -3.84
C CYS A 327 8.29 15.50 -4.07
N GLY A 328 9.10 15.87 -3.08
CA GLY A 328 10.21 16.81 -3.21
C GLY A 328 11.58 16.18 -3.48
N LEU A 329 11.71 14.84 -3.47
CA LEU A 329 13.01 14.15 -3.40
C LEU A 329 13.89 14.34 -4.64
N ALA A 330 13.33 14.74 -5.78
CA ALA A 330 14.10 14.96 -7.01
C ALA A 330 15.26 15.96 -6.79
N ASN A 331 15.02 17.04 -6.04
CA ASN A 331 16.04 18.04 -5.72
C ASN A 331 17.13 17.49 -4.79
N LEU A 332 16.77 16.57 -3.90
CA LEU A 332 17.70 15.98 -2.94
C LEU A 332 18.54 14.85 -3.54
N GLN A 333 18.26 14.44 -4.78
CA GLN A 333 19.05 13.46 -5.55
C GLN A 333 20.12 14.12 -6.43
N ILE A 334 20.19 15.46 -6.47
CA ILE A 334 21.19 16.19 -7.25
C ILE A 334 22.60 15.87 -6.72
N GLY A 335 23.51 15.58 -7.64
CA GLY A 335 24.93 15.37 -7.35
C GLY A 335 25.73 16.67 -7.34
N GLU A 336 27.03 16.54 -7.11
CA GLU A 336 27.98 17.64 -7.06
C GLU A 336 28.80 17.66 -8.36
N PHE A 337 29.16 18.85 -8.85
CA PHE A 337 29.98 19.02 -10.06
C PHE A 337 31.11 20.01 -9.78
N VAL A 338 32.33 19.63 -10.11
CA VAL A 338 33.53 20.44 -10.01
C VAL A 338 34.20 20.47 -11.38
N SER A 339 34.26 21.64 -12.00
CA SER A 339 34.91 21.81 -13.30
C SER A 339 36.42 21.92 -13.16
N ASN A 340 37.16 21.37 -14.13
CA ASN A 340 38.60 21.57 -14.30
C ASN A 340 39.42 21.33 -13.02
N ILE A 341 39.16 20.22 -12.32
CA ILE A 341 39.93 19.78 -11.14
C ILE A 341 41.41 19.48 -11.48
N SER A 342 41.65 19.18 -12.75
CA SER A 342 42.96 19.08 -13.39
C SER A 342 42.79 19.52 -14.85
N ASN A 343 43.88 19.77 -15.57
CA ASN A 343 43.85 20.35 -16.91
C ASN A 343 42.93 19.56 -17.88
N GLY A 344 41.74 20.11 -18.16
CA GLY A 344 40.73 19.50 -19.02
C GLY A 344 39.95 18.33 -18.40
N VAL A 345 40.00 18.17 -17.07
CA VAL A 345 39.33 17.11 -16.32
C VAL A 345 38.24 17.70 -15.43
N ASP A 346 36.98 17.37 -15.69
CA ASP A 346 35.87 17.65 -14.77
C ASP A 346 35.62 16.44 -13.85
N SER A 347 35.09 16.68 -12.65
CA SER A 347 34.65 15.63 -11.73
C SER A 347 33.23 15.90 -11.25
N TYR A 348 32.39 14.87 -11.25
CA TYR A 348 31.02 14.99 -10.74
C TYR A 348 30.51 13.71 -10.10
N SER A 349 29.49 13.85 -9.25
CA SER A 349 28.86 12.74 -8.56
C SER A 349 27.45 12.48 -9.06
N ILE A 350 27.06 11.21 -9.09
CA ILE A 350 25.73 10.74 -9.47
C ILE A 350 25.19 9.92 -8.30
N ARG A 351 23.96 10.19 -7.87
CA ARG A 351 23.24 9.34 -6.92
C ARG A 351 22.49 8.24 -7.66
N GLU A 352 22.89 6.99 -7.45
CA GLU A 352 22.25 5.82 -8.04
C GLU A 352 21.42 5.05 -7.01
N PRO A 353 20.28 4.46 -7.40
CA PRO A 353 19.57 3.51 -6.54
C PRO A 353 20.41 2.25 -6.31
N LEU A 354 20.16 1.57 -5.19
CA LEU A 354 20.86 0.37 -4.77
C LEU A 354 20.38 -0.89 -5.49
N GLY A 355 19.07 -1.05 -5.69
CA GLY A 355 18.49 -2.30 -6.23
C GLY A 355 17.18 -2.69 -5.58
N VAL A 356 17.13 -3.94 -5.11
CA VAL A 356 16.04 -4.45 -4.27
C VAL A 356 16.35 -4.10 -2.82
N CYS A 357 15.42 -3.44 -2.14
CA CYS A 357 15.50 -3.09 -0.72
C CYS A 357 14.39 -3.81 0.04
N ALA A 358 14.59 -4.05 1.33
CA ALA A 358 13.58 -4.64 2.19
C ALA A 358 13.21 -3.71 3.35
N GLY A 359 11.91 -3.66 3.68
CA GLY A 359 11.39 -2.96 4.85
C GLY A 359 10.65 -3.92 5.77
N ILE A 360 11.03 -3.97 7.05
CA ILE A 360 10.40 -4.79 8.08
C ILE A 360 9.77 -3.85 9.10
N CYS A 361 8.44 -3.88 9.18
CA CYS A 361 7.66 -2.92 9.97
C CYS A 361 7.06 -3.57 11.23
N PRO A 362 6.93 -2.82 12.34
CA PRO A 362 6.29 -3.30 13.56
C PRO A 362 4.78 -3.03 13.50
N PHE A 363 4.07 -3.43 14.56
CA PHE A 363 2.63 -3.21 14.66
C PHE A 363 2.28 -1.78 15.11
N GLU A 364 3.15 -1.05 15.82
CA GLU A 364 2.70 0.19 16.48
C GLU A 364 2.16 1.27 15.51
N PHE A 365 2.66 1.28 14.27
CA PHE A 365 2.25 2.23 13.23
C PHE A 365 2.19 1.55 11.85
N PRO A 366 1.10 0.83 11.54
CA PRO A 366 0.99 0.03 10.32
C PRO A 366 0.75 0.86 9.05
N ALA A 367 0.60 2.19 9.15
CA ALA A 367 0.59 3.09 8.00
C ALA A 367 1.86 3.94 7.92
N MET A 368 2.21 4.68 8.98
CA MET A 368 3.35 5.60 8.99
C MET A 368 4.68 4.90 8.66
N ILE A 369 5.01 3.79 9.32
CA ILE A 369 6.32 3.15 9.16
C ILE A 369 6.51 2.50 7.78
N PRO A 370 5.52 1.80 7.20
CA PRO A 370 5.59 1.40 5.81
C PRO A 370 5.89 2.57 4.87
N LEU A 371 5.23 3.72 5.07
CA LEU A 371 5.43 4.90 4.24
C LEU A 371 6.84 5.49 4.40
N TRP A 372 7.44 5.50 5.61
CA TRP A 372 8.85 5.86 5.82
C TRP A 372 9.81 5.06 4.95
N MET A 373 9.54 3.76 4.80
CA MET A 373 10.42 2.85 4.11
C MET A 373 10.18 2.85 2.60
N PHE A 374 9.01 2.39 2.14
CA PHE A 374 8.84 2.09 0.72
C PHE A 374 8.69 3.35 -0.13
N SER A 375 8.04 4.41 0.38
CA SER A 375 7.79 5.62 -0.42
C SER A 375 9.10 6.31 -0.81
N THR A 376 10.00 6.45 0.16
CA THR A 376 11.35 7.00 -0.02
C THR A 376 12.18 6.10 -0.95
N ALA A 377 12.23 4.80 -0.66
CA ALA A 377 13.02 3.85 -1.44
C ALA A 377 12.61 3.81 -2.92
N VAL A 378 11.30 3.73 -3.18
CA VAL A 378 10.72 3.70 -4.52
C VAL A 378 10.99 4.99 -5.27
N THR A 379 10.85 6.15 -4.60
CA THR A 379 11.13 7.45 -5.23
C THR A 379 12.61 7.65 -5.56
N CYS A 380 13.51 7.05 -4.78
CA CYS A 380 14.93 6.91 -5.09
C CYS A 380 15.24 6.00 -6.28
N GLY A 381 14.26 5.26 -6.81
CA GLY A 381 14.42 4.36 -7.95
C GLY A 381 14.71 2.91 -7.58
N ASN A 382 14.53 2.54 -6.30
CA ASN A 382 14.65 1.15 -5.84
C ASN A 382 13.34 0.39 -6.00
N THR A 383 13.43 -0.93 -5.90
CA THR A 383 12.27 -1.81 -5.72
C THR A 383 12.25 -2.33 -4.29
N VAL A 384 11.08 -2.67 -3.76
CA VAL A 384 10.88 -2.92 -2.34
C VAL A 384 10.16 -4.24 -2.08
N ILE A 385 10.68 -5.01 -1.13
CA ILE A 385 10.00 -6.09 -0.44
C ILE A 385 9.61 -5.59 0.95
N LEU A 386 8.31 -5.42 1.19
CA LEU A 386 7.79 -4.95 2.47
C LEU A 386 7.22 -6.13 3.27
N LYS A 387 7.60 -6.24 4.55
CA LYS A 387 7.03 -7.19 5.51
C LYS A 387 6.37 -6.42 6.66
N PRO A 388 5.06 -6.13 6.57
CA PRO A 388 4.30 -5.50 7.65
C PRO A 388 4.10 -6.48 8.81
N SER A 389 3.74 -5.98 10.00
CA SER A 389 3.45 -6.86 11.13
C SER A 389 2.28 -7.79 10.81
N GLU A 390 2.41 -9.05 11.22
CA GLU A 390 1.38 -10.07 11.14
C GLU A 390 0.17 -9.80 12.05
N LYS A 391 0.27 -8.81 12.95
CA LYS A 391 -0.80 -8.44 13.88
C LYS A 391 -1.83 -7.49 13.28
N ASP A 392 -1.43 -6.64 12.34
CA ASP A 392 -2.25 -5.57 11.76
C ASP A 392 -1.78 -5.13 10.35
N PRO A 393 -1.72 -6.07 9.38
CA PRO A 393 -1.17 -5.80 8.05
C PRO A 393 -2.11 -5.03 7.12
N GLY A 394 -3.38 -4.85 7.48
CA GLY A 394 -4.43 -4.37 6.58
C GLY A 394 -4.11 -3.00 5.99
N ALA A 395 -3.63 -2.07 6.82
CA ALA A 395 -3.28 -0.73 6.39
C ALA A 395 -2.15 -0.73 5.34
N ALA A 396 -1.12 -1.57 5.54
CA ALA A 396 -0.03 -1.71 4.59
C ALA A 396 -0.49 -2.28 3.23
N VAL A 397 -1.42 -3.24 3.25
CA VAL A 397 -2.02 -3.81 2.03
C VAL A 397 -2.85 -2.76 1.31
N MET A 398 -3.69 -2.00 2.01
CA MET A 398 -4.48 -0.90 1.43
C MET A 398 -3.58 0.19 0.84
N LEU A 399 -2.51 0.58 1.53
CA LEU A 399 -1.53 1.52 0.98
C LEU A 399 -0.87 0.99 -0.30
N ALA A 400 -0.63 -0.31 -0.40
CA ALA A 400 -0.10 -0.91 -1.61
C ALA A 400 -1.12 -0.94 -2.76
N GLU A 401 -2.41 -1.17 -2.47
CA GLU A 401 -3.50 -1.02 -3.45
C GLU A 401 -3.52 0.40 -4.02
N LEU A 402 -3.44 1.41 -3.15
CA LEU A 402 -3.40 2.82 -3.53
C LEU A 402 -2.12 3.16 -4.32
N ALA A 403 -0.98 2.56 -3.99
CA ALA A 403 0.26 2.74 -4.75
C ALA A 403 0.17 2.16 -6.17
N VAL A 404 -0.44 0.97 -6.32
CA VAL A 404 -0.73 0.38 -7.63
C VAL A 404 -1.72 1.26 -8.41
N GLU A 405 -2.77 1.76 -7.77
CA GLU A 405 -3.72 2.70 -8.37
C GLU A 405 -3.05 4.03 -8.79
N ALA A 406 -2.05 4.49 -8.03
CA ALA A 406 -1.25 5.66 -8.36
C ALA A 406 -0.39 5.48 -9.64
N GLY A 407 -0.27 4.25 -10.14
CA GLY A 407 0.51 3.92 -11.33
C GLY A 407 1.91 3.40 -11.02
N LEU A 408 2.14 2.92 -9.80
CA LEU A 408 3.41 2.27 -9.47
C LEU A 408 3.59 0.99 -10.32
N PRO A 409 4.71 0.81 -11.04
CA PRO A 409 4.87 -0.33 -11.92
C PRO A 409 4.88 -1.67 -11.19
N ASN A 410 4.38 -2.71 -11.87
CA ASN A 410 4.34 -4.07 -11.35
C ASN A 410 5.73 -4.54 -10.89
N GLY A 411 5.78 -5.07 -9.66
CA GLY A 411 7.00 -5.57 -9.04
C GLY A 411 7.86 -4.51 -8.37
N VAL A 412 7.58 -3.20 -8.50
CA VAL A 412 8.34 -2.17 -7.78
C VAL A 412 8.06 -2.21 -6.28
N LEU A 413 6.82 -2.49 -5.89
CA LEU A 413 6.44 -2.81 -4.51
C LEU A 413 5.91 -4.24 -4.46
N ASN A 414 6.39 -5.01 -3.51
CA ASN A 414 5.88 -6.35 -3.18
C ASN A 414 5.69 -6.43 -1.67
N ILE A 415 4.66 -7.17 -1.23
CA ILE A 415 4.37 -7.43 0.17
C ILE A 415 4.43 -8.94 0.39
N VAL A 416 5.21 -9.34 1.39
CA VAL A 416 5.28 -10.72 1.87
C VAL A 416 5.00 -10.74 3.37
N HIS A 417 4.19 -11.71 3.79
CA HIS A 417 3.81 -11.87 5.19
C HIS A 417 4.54 -13.02 5.89
N GLY A 418 4.58 -13.01 7.21
CA GLY A 418 5.16 -14.09 8.01
C GLY A 418 5.83 -13.60 9.29
N SER A 419 6.37 -14.50 10.11
CA SER A 419 7.00 -14.17 11.40
C SER A 419 8.54 -14.10 11.29
N ASN A 420 9.28 -14.90 12.06
CA ASN A 420 10.74 -14.84 12.15
C ASN A 420 11.47 -15.48 10.96
N GLU A 421 10.85 -16.49 10.33
CA GLU A 421 11.47 -17.21 9.22
C GLU A 421 11.66 -16.29 8.01
N ILE A 422 10.61 -15.56 7.60
CA ILE A 422 10.68 -14.64 6.46
C ILE A 422 11.67 -13.50 6.70
N ILE A 423 11.82 -13.03 7.94
CA ILE A 423 12.83 -12.02 8.33
C ILE A 423 14.24 -12.57 8.07
N SER A 424 14.48 -13.82 8.46
CA SER A 424 15.76 -14.48 8.23
C SER A 424 16.04 -14.65 6.74
N THR A 425 15.03 -15.04 5.96
CA THR A 425 15.14 -15.16 4.50
C THR A 425 15.46 -13.81 3.85
N ILE A 426 14.84 -12.71 4.30
CA ILE A 426 15.16 -11.34 3.86
C ILE A 426 16.63 -10.98 4.13
N CYS A 427 17.14 -11.29 5.32
CA CYS A 427 18.54 -11.00 5.67
C CYS A 427 19.53 -11.81 4.81
N ASP A 428 19.18 -13.04 4.45
CA ASP A 428 20.07 -13.97 3.78
C ASP A 428 20.10 -13.84 2.26
N ASP A 429 19.05 -13.30 1.63
CA ASP A 429 18.92 -13.22 0.17
C ASP A 429 19.94 -12.27 -0.47
N ASP A 430 20.68 -12.72 -1.48
CA ASP A 430 21.78 -11.96 -2.08
C ASP A 430 21.33 -10.84 -3.03
N ASP A 431 20.07 -10.87 -3.50
CA ASP A 431 19.52 -9.84 -4.39
C ASP A 431 19.07 -8.60 -3.61
N ILE A 432 18.77 -8.73 -2.31
CA ILE A 432 18.44 -7.62 -1.41
C ILE A 432 19.72 -6.86 -1.03
N LYS A 433 19.74 -5.54 -1.28
CA LYS A 433 20.92 -4.67 -1.09
C LYS A 433 20.88 -3.86 0.19
N ALA A 434 19.68 -3.55 0.68
CA ALA A 434 19.50 -2.82 1.92
C ALA A 434 18.30 -3.34 2.71
N VAL A 435 18.41 -3.32 4.04
CA VAL A 435 17.34 -3.73 4.97
C VAL A 435 17.06 -2.59 5.94
N SER A 436 15.81 -2.13 5.97
CA SER A 436 15.31 -1.18 6.94
C SER A 436 14.40 -1.91 7.93
N PHE A 437 14.69 -1.78 9.22
CA PHE A 437 13.94 -2.46 10.28
C PHE A 437 13.51 -1.48 11.35
N VAL A 438 12.27 -1.60 11.81
CA VAL A 438 11.79 -0.91 13.00
C VAL A 438 11.05 -1.93 13.87
N GLY A 439 11.37 -1.98 15.16
CA GLY A 439 10.74 -2.92 16.08
C GLY A 439 11.54 -3.16 17.36
N PRO A 440 11.27 -4.26 18.09
CA PRO A 440 11.92 -4.56 19.37
C PRO A 440 13.44 -4.74 19.25
N SER A 441 14.19 -4.38 20.31
CA SER A 441 15.66 -4.40 20.33
C SER A 441 16.27 -5.79 20.04
N THR A 442 15.65 -6.86 20.53
CA THR A 442 16.12 -8.23 20.32
C THR A 442 16.06 -8.65 18.85
N ALA A 443 14.90 -8.43 18.20
CA ALA A 443 14.70 -8.68 16.78
C ALA A 443 15.58 -7.76 15.92
N GLY A 444 15.70 -6.48 16.29
CA GLY A 444 16.51 -5.52 15.56
C GLY A 444 18.00 -5.84 15.59
N SER A 445 18.52 -6.26 16.75
CA SER A 445 19.93 -6.69 16.87
C SER A 445 20.19 -7.94 16.02
N TYR A 446 19.25 -8.89 16.00
CA TYR A 446 19.33 -10.07 15.13
C TYR A 446 19.37 -9.69 13.64
N VAL A 447 18.47 -8.82 13.19
CA VAL A 447 18.43 -8.34 11.79
C VAL A 447 19.72 -7.61 11.43
N TYR A 448 20.17 -6.69 12.30
CA TYR A 448 21.39 -5.92 12.06
C TYR A 448 22.62 -6.82 11.92
N SER A 449 22.85 -7.73 12.88
CA SER A 449 23.99 -8.64 12.84
C SER A 449 23.95 -9.56 11.62
N ARG A 450 22.79 -10.17 11.32
CA ARG A 450 22.66 -11.15 10.24
C ARG A 450 22.78 -10.50 8.85
N ALA A 451 22.08 -9.40 8.60
CA ALA A 451 22.11 -8.73 7.30
C ALA A 451 23.47 -8.03 7.05
N SER A 452 24.07 -7.43 8.08
CA SER A 452 25.40 -6.79 7.95
C SER A 452 26.50 -7.82 7.68
N ALA A 453 26.41 -9.03 8.27
CA ALA A 453 27.33 -10.14 7.97
C ALA A 453 27.28 -10.59 6.49
N LYS A 454 26.18 -10.28 5.78
CA LYS A 454 26.02 -10.51 4.33
C LYS A 454 26.45 -9.31 3.48
N GLY A 455 27.03 -8.27 4.08
CA GLY A 455 27.47 -7.05 3.37
C GLY A 455 26.33 -6.14 2.91
N LYS A 456 25.11 -6.31 3.44
CA LYS A 456 23.97 -5.45 3.14
C LYS A 456 24.08 -4.14 3.91
N ARG A 457 23.54 -3.04 3.36
CA ARG A 457 23.33 -1.81 4.13
C ARG A 457 22.15 -2.00 5.07
N VAL A 458 22.29 -1.66 6.35
CA VAL A 458 21.23 -1.88 7.34
C VAL A 458 21.02 -0.63 8.18
N GLN A 459 19.75 -0.26 8.36
CA GLN A 459 19.32 0.71 9.36
C GLN A 459 18.24 0.06 10.23
N CYS A 460 18.51 -0.04 11.53
CA CYS A 460 17.56 -0.59 12.48
C CYS A 460 17.26 0.41 13.58
N ASN A 461 15.98 0.61 13.87
CA ASN A 461 15.50 1.39 15.01
C ASN A 461 14.84 0.45 16.02
N PHE A 462 15.28 0.53 17.28
CA PHE A 462 14.89 -0.38 18.33
C PHE A 462 13.84 0.22 19.29
N GLY A 463 13.47 -0.52 20.34
CA GLY A 463 12.54 -0.07 21.39
C GLY A 463 12.99 1.22 22.09
N ALA A 464 12.17 1.80 22.96
CA ALA A 464 12.51 3.07 23.59
C ALA A 464 12.01 3.18 25.02
N LYS A 465 12.58 4.15 25.74
CA LYS A 465 12.05 4.59 27.01
C LYS A 465 12.34 6.06 27.15
N ASN A 466 11.33 6.87 26.88
CA ASN A 466 11.48 8.32 26.82
C ASN A 466 11.15 8.95 28.16
N HIS A 467 11.88 10.01 28.47
CA HIS A 467 11.78 10.73 29.72
C HIS A 467 11.29 12.15 29.50
N ALA A 468 10.44 12.64 30.40
CA ALA A 468 10.14 14.05 30.52
C ALA A 468 10.69 14.59 31.84
N VAL A 469 11.49 15.64 31.79
CA VAL A 469 11.96 16.39 32.96
C VAL A 469 11.02 17.57 33.17
N VAL A 470 10.42 17.67 34.36
CA VAL A 470 9.53 18.77 34.72
C VAL A 470 10.23 19.64 35.75
N MET A 471 10.52 20.87 35.36
CA MET A 471 11.12 21.86 36.25
C MET A 471 10.05 22.56 37.10
N PRO A 472 10.40 23.10 38.29
CA PRO A 472 9.45 23.82 39.14
C PRO A 472 8.80 25.05 38.47
N ASP A 473 9.47 25.64 37.48
CA ASP A 473 8.99 26.80 36.72
C ASP A 473 8.12 26.43 35.52
N ALA A 474 7.90 25.13 35.27
CA ALA A 474 7.05 24.68 34.17
C ALA A 474 5.60 25.12 34.35
N SER A 475 4.94 25.46 33.24
CA SER A 475 3.51 25.78 33.26
C SER A 475 2.70 24.52 33.58
N MET A 476 1.94 24.56 34.68
CA MET A 476 1.34 23.35 35.25
C MET A 476 0.33 22.68 34.32
N ASP A 477 -0.66 23.43 33.83
CA ASP A 477 -1.75 22.85 33.06
C ASP A 477 -1.29 22.36 31.68
N THR A 478 -0.40 23.11 31.02
CA THR A 478 0.15 22.71 29.71
C THR A 478 1.03 21.47 29.84
N THR A 479 1.87 21.41 30.87
CA THR A 479 2.75 20.27 31.13
C THR A 479 1.93 19.02 31.44
N LEU A 480 0.96 19.10 32.36
CA LEU A 480 0.15 17.93 32.73
C LEU A 480 -0.70 17.42 31.56
N ASN A 481 -1.28 18.30 30.74
CA ASN A 481 -2.01 17.90 29.53
C ASN A 481 -1.07 17.21 28.51
N ALA A 482 0.14 17.71 28.36
CA ALA A 482 1.16 17.12 27.49
C ALA A 482 1.61 15.74 27.98
N LEU A 483 1.86 15.58 29.27
CA LEU A 483 2.25 14.31 29.89
C LEU A 483 1.16 13.24 29.75
N VAL A 484 -0.09 13.61 30.00
CA VAL A 484 -1.24 12.69 29.89
C VAL A 484 -1.42 12.22 28.44
N THR A 485 -1.40 13.16 27.49
CA THR A 485 -1.55 12.84 26.06
C THR A 485 -0.43 11.94 25.56
N ALA A 486 0.82 12.25 25.92
CA ALA A 486 1.98 11.52 25.45
C ALA A 486 2.28 10.22 26.22
N GLY A 487 1.81 10.10 27.46
CA GLY A 487 2.02 8.91 28.29
C GLY A 487 0.95 7.84 28.09
N PHE A 488 -0.29 8.24 27.80
CA PHE A 488 -1.42 7.31 27.68
C PHE A 488 -1.99 7.19 26.26
N GLY A 489 -1.71 8.14 25.35
CA GLY A 489 -2.19 8.10 23.97
C GLY A 489 -1.76 6.85 23.21
N GLY A 490 -2.64 6.31 22.35
CA GLY A 490 -2.44 5.00 21.71
C GLY A 490 -2.24 3.83 22.69
N ALA A 491 -2.78 3.95 23.92
CA ALA A 491 -2.57 3.03 25.02
C ALA A 491 -1.08 2.82 25.39
N GLY A 492 -0.24 3.84 25.19
CA GLY A 492 1.21 3.78 25.46
C GLY A 492 1.99 2.82 24.55
N GLN A 493 1.37 2.28 23.50
CA GLN A 493 2.00 1.41 22.50
C GLN A 493 2.66 2.23 21.39
N LYS A 494 3.39 3.29 21.78
CA LYS A 494 4.13 4.16 20.87
C LYS A 494 5.59 4.17 21.33
N ARG A 495 6.53 3.95 20.41
CA ARG A 495 7.98 4.09 20.71
C ARG A 495 8.33 5.50 21.22
N MET A 496 7.55 6.50 20.84
CA MET A 496 7.70 7.88 21.30
C MET A 496 6.87 8.23 22.54
N SER A 497 6.16 7.25 23.13
CA SER A 497 5.39 7.46 24.35
C SER A 497 6.30 7.94 25.48
N LEU A 498 5.83 8.91 26.25
CA LEU A 498 6.51 9.32 27.49
C LEU A 498 6.18 8.29 28.58
N SER A 499 7.10 7.37 28.82
CA SER A 499 6.93 6.35 29.85
C SER A 499 7.36 6.80 31.23
N THR A 500 8.28 7.76 31.32
CA THR A 500 8.89 8.19 32.59
C THR A 500 8.87 9.71 32.70
N VAL A 501 8.51 10.23 33.86
CA VAL A 501 8.57 11.65 34.20
C VAL A 501 9.44 11.83 35.43
N VAL A 502 10.40 12.75 35.35
CA VAL A 502 11.29 13.15 36.44
C VAL A 502 10.89 14.55 36.89
N PHE A 503 10.33 14.65 38.08
CA PHE A 503 9.95 15.93 38.69
C PHE A 503 11.12 16.49 39.51
N VAL A 504 11.64 17.64 39.08
CA VAL A 504 12.72 18.33 39.79
C VAL A 504 12.12 19.13 40.94
N GLY A 505 12.62 18.94 42.16
CA GLY A 505 12.09 19.60 43.35
C GLY A 505 10.83 18.95 43.94
N GLY A 506 10.49 17.73 43.52
CA GLY A 506 9.48 16.87 44.13
C GLY A 506 8.17 16.73 43.37
N LEU A 507 7.49 15.60 43.57
CA LEU A 507 6.25 15.22 42.88
C LEU A 507 4.97 15.84 43.47
N THR A 508 4.99 16.18 44.77
CA THR A 508 3.81 16.60 45.54
C THR A 508 2.96 17.71 44.90
N PRO A 509 3.53 18.77 44.28
CA PRO A 509 2.73 19.83 43.64
C PRO A 509 1.96 19.36 42.38
N TRP A 510 2.30 18.19 41.84
CA TRP A 510 1.86 17.70 40.55
C TRP A 510 0.97 16.45 40.65
N GLU A 511 1.17 15.61 41.67
CA GLU A 511 0.55 14.27 41.80
C GLU A 511 -0.97 14.32 41.68
N ASP A 512 -1.66 15.11 42.51
CA ASP A 512 -3.13 15.13 42.58
C ASP A 512 -3.77 15.52 41.24
N LYS A 513 -3.24 16.56 40.59
CA LYS A 513 -3.73 17.06 39.31
C LYS A 513 -3.39 16.16 38.13
N LEU A 514 -2.29 15.39 38.22
CA LEU A 514 -1.95 14.36 37.25
C LEU A 514 -2.91 13.18 37.36
N VAL A 515 -3.20 12.74 38.59
CA VAL A 515 -4.13 11.67 38.91
C VAL A 515 -5.55 12.01 38.46
N GLU A 516 -6.00 13.24 38.71
CA GLU A 516 -7.32 13.72 38.26
C GLU A 516 -7.47 13.59 36.74
N ARG A 517 -6.50 14.10 35.98
CA ARG A 517 -6.52 14.04 34.52
C ARG A 517 -6.41 12.62 33.98
N ALA A 518 -5.56 11.79 34.58
CA ALA A 518 -5.44 10.39 34.18
C ALA A 518 -6.76 9.63 34.39
N LYS A 519 -7.45 9.84 35.51
CA LYS A 519 -8.76 9.22 35.80
C LYS A 519 -9.89 9.73 34.89
N ALA A 520 -9.74 10.91 34.30
CA ALA A 520 -10.72 11.47 33.37
C ALA A 520 -10.69 10.82 31.97
N LEU A 521 -9.62 10.07 31.63
CA LEU A 521 -9.47 9.43 30.33
C LEU A 521 -10.49 8.31 30.12
N ARG A 522 -11.11 8.31 28.95
CA ARG A 522 -12.10 7.29 28.56
C ARG A 522 -11.41 6.07 27.94
N VAL A 523 -11.53 4.93 28.62
CA VAL A 523 -11.03 3.63 28.14
C VAL A 523 -12.17 2.88 27.49
N GLN A 524 -12.13 2.77 26.17
CA GLN A 524 -13.22 2.26 25.32
C GLN A 524 -12.63 1.64 24.05
N PRO A 525 -13.40 0.84 23.28
CA PRO A 525 -12.96 0.38 21.97
C PRO A 525 -12.62 1.56 21.06
N GLY A 526 -11.55 1.46 20.27
CA GLY A 526 -11.10 2.59 19.45
C GLY A 526 -12.11 3.11 18.42
N THR A 527 -13.13 2.31 18.08
CA THR A 527 -14.24 2.66 17.19
C THR A 527 -15.30 3.55 17.84
N GLU A 528 -15.35 3.61 19.17
CA GLU A 528 -16.32 4.44 19.90
C GLU A 528 -15.89 5.92 19.88
N PRO A 529 -16.85 6.86 19.76
CA PRO A 529 -16.55 8.29 19.79
C PRO A 529 -15.95 8.70 21.14
N ASP A 530 -15.09 9.71 21.12
CA ASP A 530 -14.41 10.26 22.30
C ASP A 530 -13.50 9.27 23.06
N THR A 531 -13.11 8.15 22.45
CA THR A 531 -12.16 7.22 23.06
C THR A 531 -10.79 7.88 23.22
N ASP A 532 -10.22 7.81 24.43
CA ASP A 532 -8.87 8.27 24.72
C ASP A 532 -7.85 7.13 24.70
N ILE A 533 -8.23 5.97 25.25
CA ILE A 533 -7.35 4.80 25.38
C ILE A 533 -8.09 3.58 24.82
N GLY A 534 -7.55 3.01 23.73
CA GLY A 534 -7.97 1.73 23.18
C GLY A 534 -7.38 0.52 23.91
N PRO A 535 -7.72 -0.72 23.51
CA PRO A 535 -7.08 -1.91 24.02
C PRO A 535 -5.61 -2.03 23.58
N VAL A 536 -4.84 -2.83 24.31
CA VAL A 536 -3.50 -3.26 23.87
C VAL A 536 -3.58 -4.40 22.84
N ILE A 537 -2.57 -4.53 21.99
CA ILE A 537 -2.63 -5.35 20.76
C ILE A 537 -2.95 -6.83 20.99
N SER A 538 -2.63 -7.40 22.16
CA SER A 538 -2.79 -8.83 22.41
C SER A 538 -2.94 -9.16 23.90
N LYS A 539 -3.50 -10.34 24.20
CA LYS A 539 -3.59 -10.86 25.58
C LYS A 539 -2.21 -10.99 26.22
N GLN A 540 -1.22 -11.45 25.46
CA GLN A 540 0.15 -11.60 25.92
C GLN A 540 0.77 -10.24 26.28
N ALA A 541 0.49 -9.19 25.50
CA ALA A 541 0.89 -7.83 25.84
C ALA A 541 0.21 -7.36 27.14
N LYS A 542 -1.10 -7.63 27.29
CA LYS A 542 -1.83 -7.29 28.52
C LYS A 542 -1.24 -7.98 29.76
N GLU A 543 -1.00 -9.27 29.68
CA GLU A 543 -0.39 -10.06 30.76
C GLU A 543 1.00 -9.55 31.12
N LEU A 544 1.84 -9.23 30.12
CA LEU A 544 3.17 -8.67 30.33
C LEU A 544 3.11 -7.33 31.08
N ILE A 545 2.23 -6.42 30.67
CA ILE A 545 2.06 -5.11 31.30
C ILE A 545 1.58 -5.28 32.75
N CYS A 546 0.55 -6.10 32.98
CA CYS A 546 0.06 -6.38 34.33
C CYS A 546 1.13 -6.97 35.24
N ARG A 547 1.96 -7.88 34.71
CA ARG A 547 3.10 -8.48 35.43
C ARG A 547 4.16 -7.44 35.79
N LEU A 548 4.53 -6.56 34.86
CA LEU A 548 5.49 -5.48 35.13
C LEU A 548 4.97 -4.51 36.18
N ILE A 549 3.68 -4.14 36.13
CA ILE A 549 3.06 -3.30 37.16
C ILE A 549 3.13 -4.00 38.52
N GLN A 550 2.77 -5.28 38.62
CA GLN A 550 2.82 -6.03 39.88
C GLN A 550 4.25 -6.14 40.43
N SER A 551 5.22 -6.51 39.59
CA SER A 551 6.66 -6.56 39.94
C SER A 551 7.16 -5.21 40.49
N SER A 552 6.65 -4.10 39.97
CA SER A 552 6.99 -2.76 40.46
C SER A 552 6.50 -2.51 41.87
N VAL A 553 5.25 -2.88 42.15
CA VAL A 553 4.63 -2.72 43.47
C VAL A 553 5.36 -3.59 44.49
N ASP A 554 5.66 -4.84 44.12
CA ASP A 554 6.42 -5.78 44.96
C ASP A 554 7.85 -5.26 45.24
N SER A 555 8.42 -4.49 44.31
CA SER A 555 9.72 -3.82 44.45
C SER A 555 9.67 -2.51 45.24
N GLY A 556 8.51 -2.08 45.73
CA GLY A 556 8.33 -0.90 46.57
C GLY A 556 7.90 0.38 45.84
N ALA A 557 7.52 0.31 44.56
CA ALA A 557 6.86 1.45 43.89
C ALA A 557 5.45 1.67 44.47
N LYS A 558 5.03 2.93 44.58
CA LYS A 558 3.68 3.29 45.02
C LYS A 558 2.73 3.28 43.82
N LEU A 559 1.68 2.45 43.87
CA LEU A 559 0.62 2.43 42.86
C LEU A 559 -0.40 3.53 43.15
N VAL A 560 -0.33 4.63 42.41
CA VAL A 560 -1.18 5.82 42.62
C VAL A 560 -2.50 5.69 41.87
N VAL A 561 -2.45 5.18 40.64
CA VAL A 561 -3.62 4.83 39.83
C VAL A 561 -3.44 3.42 39.32
N ASP A 562 -4.42 2.54 39.56
CA ASP A 562 -4.40 1.16 39.11
C ASP A 562 -5.37 0.95 37.94
N GLY A 563 -4.82 0.72 36.74
CA GLY A 563 -5.59 0.45 35.54
C GLY A 563 -5.73 -1.03 35.18
N ARG A 564 -5.21 -1.97 35.97
CA ARG A 564 -5.06 -3.38 35.55
C ARG A 564 -6.38 -4.12 35.33
N ASN A 565 -7.38 -3.82 36.17
CA ASN A 565 -8.65 -4.56 36.24
C ASN A 565 -9.82 -3.76 35.69
N ILE A 566 -9.59 -2.88 34.71
CA ILE A 566 -10.66 -2.11 34.09
C ILE A 566 -11.63 -3.02 33.33
N LEU A 567 -12.93 -2.78 33.51
CA LEU A 567 -14.00 -3.47 32.79
C LEU A 567 -14.67 -2.47 31.85
N VAL A 568 -14.70 -2.81 30.57
CA VAL A 568 -15.38 -2.02 29.53
C VAL A 568 -16.67 -2.76 29.17
N PRO A 569 -17.85 -2.20 29.50
CA PRO A 569 -19.13 -2.86 29.24
C PRO A 569 -19.31 -3.26 27.77
N GLY A 570 -19.69 -4.51 27.51
CA GLY A 570 -19.87 -5.06 26.16
C GLY A 570 -18.58 -5.52 25.49
N TYR A 571 -17.42 -5.32 26.12
CA TYR A 571 -16.11 -5.72 25.62
C TYR A 571 -15.25 -6.34 26.73
N GLU A 572 -15.86 -7.15 27.59
CA GLU A 572 -15.25 -7.73 28.79
C GLU A 572 -14.05 -8.63 28.47
N HIS A 573 -14.02 -9.20 27.27
CA HIS A 573 -12.93 -10.04 26.79
C HIS A 573 -11.79 -9.25 26.13
N GLY A 574 -11.96 -7.94 25.95
CA GLY A 574 -10.98 -7.08 25.31
C GLY A 574 -9.69 -6.91 26.12
N ASN A 575 -8.62 -6.56 25.40
CA ASN A 575 -7.29 -6.36 25.96
C ASN A 575 -7.14 -4.96 26.58
N PHE A 576 -8.10 -4.51 27.37
CA PHE A 576 -8.06 -3.18 27.97
C PHE A 576 -7.16 -3.14 29.20
N ILE A 577 -6.42 -2.03 29.31
CA ILE A 577 -5.67 -1.59 30.49
C ILE A 577 -5.95 -0.11 30.65
N GLY A 578 -6.36 0.30 31.85
CA GLY A 578 -6.57 1.70 32.18
C GLY A 578 -5.27 2.46 32.42
N PRO A 579 -5.35 3.80 32.51
CA PRO A 579 -4.19 4.61 32.85
C PRO A 579 -3.65 4.18 34.22
N THR A 580 -2.36 3.88 34.28
CA THR A 580 -1.67 3.44 35.49
C THR A 580 -0.54 4.41 35.81
N ILE A 581 -0.47 4.86 37.06
CA ILE A 581 0.60 5.75 37.54
C ILE A 581 1.33 5.07 38.69
N LEU A 582 2.64 4.92 38.53
CA LEU A 582 3.55 4.43 39.56
C LEU A 582 4.44 5.59 40.03
N SER A 583 4.46 5.88 41.33
CA SER A 583 5.38 6.86 41.92
C SER A 583 6.43 6.17 42.82
N ASN A 584 7.41 6.94 43.29
CA ASN A 584 8.57 6.42 44.02
C ASN A 584 9.34 5.34 43.22
N VAL A 585 9.40 5.52 41.90
CA VAL A 585 10.11 4.59 41.01
C VAL A 585 11.61 4.85 41.07
N LYS A 586 12.41 3.78 41.18
CA LYS A 586 13.87 3.86 41.23
C LYS A 586 14.48 3.24 39.97
N VAL A 587 15.67 3.72 39.59
CA VAL A 587 16.42 3.22 38.42
C VAL A 587 16.76 1.71 38.48
N SER A 588 16.74 1.12 39.68
CA SER A 588 16.99 -0.31 39.89
C SER A 588 15.79 -1.21 39.57
N MET A 589 14.57 -0.66 39.54
CA MET A 589 13.33 -1.40 39.34
C MET A 589 13.18 -1.91 37.90
N GLU A 590 12.57 -3.08 37.74
CA GLU A 590 12.37 -3.72 36.44
C GLU A 590 11.51 -2.84 35.51
N CYS A 591 10.46 -2.22 36.03
CA CYS A 591 9.63 -1.30 35.25
C CYS A 591 10.36 -0.08 34.74
N TYR A 592 11.47 0.34 35.36
CA TYR A 592 12.34 1.39 34.81
C TYR A 592 13.28 0.82 33.74
N LYS A 593 13.80 -0.39 33.92
CA LYS A 593 14.77 -0.99 32.99
C LYS A 593 14.16 -1.51 31.70
N GLU A 594 12.95 -2.05 31.76
CA GLU A 594 12.25 -2.66 30.62
C GLU A 594 11.22 -1.72 30.02
N GLU A 595 10.97 -1.85 28.72
CA GLU A 595 9.92 -1.10 28.03
C GLU A 595 8.55 -1.74 28.31
N THR A 596 7.62 -0.97 28.88
CA THR A 596 6.30 -1.48 29.27
C THR A 596 5.35 -1.61 28.07
N CYS A 597 5.46 -0.75 27.05
CA CYS A 597 4.55 -0.69 25.89
C CYS A 597 3.06 -0.73 26.28
N GLY A 598 2.66 0.08 27.26
CA GLY A 598 1.31 0.13 27.80
C GLY A 598 1.01 1.48 28.43
N PRO A 599 -0.25 1.74 28.85
CA PRO A 599 -0.68 3.03 29.41
C PRO A 599 -0.21 3.18 30.86
N VAL A 600 1.11 3.14 31.08
CA VAL A 600 1.77 3.16 32.39
C VAL A 600 2.78 4.30 32.43
N LEU A 601 2.56 5.26 33.33
CA LEU A 601 3.44 6.41 33.55
C LEU A 601 4.22 6.22 34.86
N LEU A 602 5.55 6.31 34.77
CA LEU A 602 6.46 6.21 35.90
C LEU A 602 6.83 7.61 36.37
N CYS A 603 6.58 7.93 37.64
CA CYS A 603 6.94 9.19 38.27
C CYS A 603 8.17 8.99 39.16
N MET A 604 9.21 9.75 38.86
CA MET A 604 10.48 9.81 39.58
C MET A 604 10.71 11.25 40.06
N GLU A 605 11.60 11.40 41.03
CA GLU A 605 11.98 12.69 41.60
C GLU A 605 13.48 12.88 41.47
N ALA A 606 13.91 14.14 41.33
CA ALA A 606 15.31 14.55 41.34
C ALA A 606 15.42 15.88 42.11
N ASP A 607 16.55 16.09 42.78
CA ASP A 607 16.79 17.30 43.58
C ASP A 607 17.10 18.51 42.69
N ASN A 608 17.73 18.27 41.54
CA ASN A 608 18.18 19.30 40.62
C ASN A 608 18.20 18.79 39.16
N ILE A 609 18.49 19.70 38.22
CA ILE A 609 18.54 19.35 36.80
C ILE A 609 19.70 18.41 36.47
N GLU A 610 20.84 18.53 37.15
CA GLU A 610 22.00 17.69 36.93
C GLU A 610 21.68 16.22 37.23
N GLU A 611 21.02 15.95 38.35
CA GLU A 611 20.55 14.61 38.70
C GLU A 611 19.50 14.11 37.69
N ALA A 612 18.57 14.97 37.26
CA ALA A 612 17.59 14.59 36.25
C ALA A 612 18.25 14.19 34.92
N ILE A 613 19.25 14.94 34.45
CA ILE A 613 20.05 14.62 33.26
C ILE A 613 20.79 13.31 33.46
N ASP A 614 21.42 13.09 34.62
CA ASP A 614 22.11 11.85 34.97
C ASP A 614 21.18 10.63 34.93
N ILE A 615 19.96 10.74 35.44
CA ILE A 615 18.96 9.67 35.39
C ILE A 615 18.65 9.27 33.94
N VAL A 616 18.43 10.26 33.07
CA VAL A 616 18.14 10.03 31.65
C VAL A 616 19.37 9.48 30.92
N ASN A 617 20.56 10.04 31.17
CA ASN A 617 21.80 9.63 30.52
C ASN A 617 22.25 8.23 30.95
N ARG A 618 21.93 7.77 32.17
CA ARG A 618 22.22 6.39 32.60
C ARG A 618 21.27 5.36 32.01
N ASN A 619 20.16 5.77 31.40
CA ASN A 619 19.26 4.84 30.75
C ASN A 619 19.95 4.17 29.55
N LYS A 620 19.72 2.86 29.40
CA LYS A 620 20.21 2.05 28.27
C LYS A 620 19.60 2.52 26.94
N TYR A 621 18.42 3.12 27.01
CA TYR A 621 17.68 3.67 25.89
C TYR A 621 17.97 5.18 25.73
N GLY A 622 18.29 5.64 24.51
CA GLY A 622 18.59 7.03 24.16
C GLY A 622 17.76 7.56 22.99
N ASN A 623 16.46 7.26 22.95
CA ASN A 623 15.61 7.62 21.81
C ASN A 623 15.23 9.10 21.85
N GLY A 624 14.33 9.49 22.76
CA GLY A 624 13.96 10.88 22.99
C GLY A 624 13.85 11.24 24.46
N ALA A 625 14.04 12.52 24.77
CA ALA A 625 13.75 13.10 26.07
C ALA A 625 13.25 14.53 25.92
N SER A 626 12.41 14.97 26.86
CA SER A 626 11.83 16.29 26.85
C SER A 626 12.06 17.01 28.18
N ILE A 627 12.11 18.33 28.14
CA ILE A 627 12.12 19.19 29.33
C ILE A 627 10.97 20.20 29.25
N PHE A 628 10.27 20.39 30.37
CA PHE A 628 9.28 21.44 30.55
C PHE A 628 9.84 22.51 31.48
N THR A 629 9.98 23.74 30.98
CA THR A 629 10.57 24.88 31.72
C THR A 629 10.28 26.19 30.99
N THR A 630 10.28 27.30 31.72
CA THR A 630 10.25 28.67 31.16
C THR A 630 11.64 29.29 31.06
N SER A 631 12.66 28.68 31.68
CA SER A 631 14.04 29.17 31.69
C SER A 631 14.83 28.73 30.44
N GLY A 632 15.26 29.71 29.65
CA GLY A 632 16.12 29.47 28.49
C GLY A 632 17.50 28.91 28.85
N VAL A 633 18.04 29.25 30.03
CA VAL A 633 19.32 28.71 30.52
C VAL A 633 19.20 27.21 30.80
N THR A 634 18.13 26.82 31.50
CA THR A 634 17.81 25.42 31.81
C THR A 634 17.58 24.62 30.53
N ALA A 635 16.80 25.17 29.59
CA ALA A 635 16.55 24.54 28.31
C ALA A 635 17.84 24.34 27.49
N ARG A 636 18.71 25.36 27.43
CA ARG A 636 20.01 25.30 26.73
C ARG A 636 20.94 24.27 27.35
N LYS A 637 20.98 24.18 28.68
CA LYS A 637 21.76 23.19 29.42
C LYS A 637 21.28 21.78 29.08
N PHE A 638 19.98 21.53 29.21
CA PHE A 638 19.37 20.23 28.92
C PHE A 638 19.69 19.76 27.49
N GLN A 639 19.43 20.59 26.47
CA GLN A 639 19.70 20.19 25.07
C GLN A 639 21.18 19.92 24.76
N THR A 640 22.11 20.43 25.56
CA THR A 640 23.55 20.30 25.32
C THR A 640 24.13 19.08 26.03
N GLU A 641 23.63 18.77 27.23
CA GLU A 641 24.17 17.74 28.11
C GLU A 641 23.41 16.40 28.02
N ILE A 642 22.19 16.40 27.47
CA ILE A 642 21.39 15.18 27.33
C ILE A 642 21.90 14.29 26.19
N GLU A 643 22.01 12.99 26.44
CA GLU A 643 22.52 11.99 25.49
C GLU A 643 21.38 11.18 24.85
N VAL A 644 20.49 11.88 24.14
CA VAL A 644 19.37 11.28 23.40
C VAL A 644 19.31 11.76 21.95
N GLY A 645 18.69 10.97 21.06
CA GLY A 645 18.57 11.32 19.64
C GLY A 645 17.62 12.48 19.39
N GLN A 646 16.57 12.62 20.20
CA GLN A 646 15.53 13.63 20.02
C GLN A 646 15.29 14.41 21.32
N VAL A 647 15.38 15.73 21.25
CA VAL A 647 15.24 16.61 22.42
C VAL A 647 14.00 17.48 22.24
N GLY A 648 13.04 17.36 23.16
CA GLY A 648 11.87 18.24 23.24
C GLY A 648 12.06 19.35 24.29
N ILE A 649 11.74 20.59 23.95
CA ILE A 649 11.66 21.69 24.92
C ILE A 649 10.22 22.19 24.90
N ASN A 650 9.49 21.99 26.01
CA ASN A 650 8.05 22.21 26.14
C ASN A 650 7.19 21.43 25.11
N ILE A 651 7.75 20.34 24.58
CA ILE A 651 7.10 19.43 23.63
C ILE A 651 7.26 18.01 24.18
N PRO A 652 6.18 17.26 24.45
CA PRO A 652 6.27 15.96 25.09
C PRO A 652 6.83 14.87 24.15
N ILE A 653 6.50 14.95 22.85
CA ILE A 653 6.93 14.00 21.82
C ILE A 653 7.63 14.81 20.74
N SER A 654 8.97 14.75 20.71
CA SER A 654 9.81 15.46 19.74
C SER A 654 10.02 14.65 18.46
N ALA A 655 8.95 14.06 17.93
CA ALA A 655 9.01 13.34 16.67
C ALA A 655 9.40 14.32 15.54
N PRO A 656 10.46 14.03 14.77
CA PRO A 656 10.92 14.93 13.72
C PRO A 656 9.94 14.92 12.55
N PHE A 657 9.77 16.09 11.93
CA PHE A 657 9.06 16.20 10.66
C PHE A 657 9.77 15.39 9.56
N PRO A 658 9.07 14.93 8.51
CA PRO A 658 9.64 14.02 7.50
C PRO A 658 10.80 14.58 6.68
N PHE A 659 10.98 15.91 6.64
CA PHE A 659 12.13 16.56 6.01
C PHE A 659 13.39 16.58 6.90
N SER A 660 13.23 16.29 8.19
CA SER A 660 14.29 16.05 9.15
C SER A 660 14.53 14.54 9.31
N CYS A 661 15.67 14.17 9.88
CA CYS A 661 16.00 12.76 10.08
C CYS A 661 15.45 12.26 11.42
N PHE A 662 14.90 11.05 11.44
CA PHE A 662 14.58 10.38 12.70
C PHE A 662 15.85 9.82 13.33
N THR A 663 16.30 10.46 14.40
CA THR A 663 17.52 10.12 15.13
C THR A 663 17.21 9.35 16.41
N SER A 664 18.03 8.37 16.73
CA SER A 664 18.10 7.73 18.05
C SER A 664 19.57 7.53 18.40
N LEU A 665 19.94 7.68 19.67
CA LEU A 665 21.32 7.50 20.14
C LEU A 665 21.47 6.21 20.97
N LYS A 666 22.72 5.88 21.28
CA LYS A 666 23.13 4.69 22.07
C LYS A 666 22.78 3.39 21.32
N PRO A 667 22.70 2.19 21.94
CA PRO A 667 22.51 0.95 21.18
C PRO A 667 21.08 0.81 20.65
N LEU A 668 20.30 1.90 20.51
CA LEU A 668 18.94 1.92 19.97
C LEU A 668 18.85 2.07 18.47
N PHE A 669 19.89 2.63 17.87
CA PHE A 669 20.02 2.70 16.43
C PHE A 669 21.23 1.86 16.03
N ALA A 670 21.04 0.95 15.10
CA ALA A 670 22.12 0.19 14.50
C ALA A 670 22.22 0.51 13.01
N GLY A 671 23.37 1.08 12.65
CA GLY A 671 23.64 1.69 11.36
C GLY A 671 24.29 3.06 11.54
N ASP A 672 24.66 3.69 10.44
CA ASP A 672 25.28 5.03 10.38
C ASP A 672 24.38 6.07 9.69
N ILE A 673 23.31 5.63 9.01
CA ILE A 673 22.39 6.49 8.26
C ILE A 673 20.96 6.34 8.78
N ASN A 674 20.42 7.41 9.36
CA ASN A 674 19.09 7.48 9.96
C ASN A 674 17.93 7.42 8.94
N PHE A 675 16.71 7.25 9.47
CA PHE A 675 15.46 7.25 8.68
C PHE A 675 15.06 8.66 8.25
N ASP A 676 14.28 8.72 7.17
CA ASP A 676 13.65 9.93 6.62
C ASP A 676 14.61 11.09 6.28
N GLY A 677 14.04 12.18 5.75
CA GLY A 677 14.77 13.35 5.30
C GLY A 677 15.93 13.02 4.35
N LYS A 678 17.03 13.78 4.49
CA LYS A 678 18.25 13.57 3.69
C LYS A 678 18.93 12.23 3.99
N ALA A 679 18.84 11.74 5.22
CA ALA A 679 19.46 10.47 5.61
C ALA A 679 18.79 9.28 4.91
N GLY A 680 17.45 9.24 4.86
CA GLY A 680 16.72 8.22 4.11
C GLY A 680 17.14 8.14 2.64
N ILE A 681 17.38 9.27 1.99
CA ILE A 681 17.89 9.30 0.60
C ILE A 681 19.30 8.75 0.51
N GLN A 682 20.19 9.13 1.45
CA GLN A 682 21.53 8.59 1.52
C GLN A 682 21.51 7.08 1.77
N PHE A 683 20.56 6.59 2.57
CA PHE A 683 20.40 5.17 2.84
C PHE A 683 19.95 4.41 1.58
N TYR A 684 19.03 4.97 0.80
CA TYR A 684 18.48 4.34 -0.41
C TYR A 684 19.23 4.66 -1.71
N THR A 685 20.34 5.39 -1.65
CA THR A 685 21.19 5.70 -2.82
C THR A 685 22.67 5.47 -2.53
N GLN A 686 23.47 5.32 -3.58
CA GLN A 686 24.93 5.31 -3.50
C GLN A 686 25.50 6.38 -4.41
N ILE A 687 26.66 6.91 -4.04
CA ILE A 687 27.36 7.92 -4.82
C ILE A 687 28.31 7.22 -5.79
N LYS A 688 28.18 7.55 -7.08
CA LYS A 688 29.14 7.23 -8.13
C LYS A 688 29.86 8.50 -8.55
N THR A 689 31.18 8.52 -8.42
CA THR A 689 32.01 9.65 -8.88
C THR A 689 32.53 9.37 -10.29
N VAL A 690 32.39 10.35 -11.18
CA VAL A 690 32.83 10.31 -12.56
C VAL A 690 33.84 11.44 -12.78
N SER A 691 35.05 11.08 -13.19
CA SER A 691 36.01 12.04 -13.74
C SER A 691 36.02 11.90 -15.25
N GLN A 692 35.77 13.00 -15.96
CA GLN A 692 35.71 13.02 -17.42
C GLN A 692 36.80 13.91 -18.01
N GLN A 693 37.43 13.44 -19.08
CA GLN A 693 38.36 14.20 -19.90
C GLN A 693 38.12 13.83 -21.36
N TRP A 694 38.12 14.83 -22.23
CA TRP A 694 38.03 14.64 -23.67
C TRP A 694 39.33 15.12 -24.29
N LYS A 695 39.99 14.26 -25.06
CA LYS A 695 41.17 14.63 -25.85
C LYS A 695 40.72 14.87 -27.29
N ASP A 696 41.28 15.88 -27.94
CA ASP A 696 41.08 16.05 -29.37
C ASP A 696 41.62 14.81 -30.10
N VAL A 697 40.75 14.12 -30.83
CA VAL A 697 41.17 13.07 -31.76
C VAL A 697 41.81 13.80 -32.93
N ALA A 698 43.13 13.79 -33.02
CA ALA A 698 43.84 14.29 -34.20
C ALA A 698 43.26 13.59 -35.43
N ALA A 699 42.62 14.36 -36.33
CA ALA A 699 42.23 13.87 -37.64
C ALA A 699 43.50 13.33 -38.31
N GLY A 700 43.52 12.02 -38.56
CA GLY A 700 44.67 11.34 -39.14
C GLY A 700 45.13 12.07 -40.39
N THR A 701 46.39 12.49 -40.38
CA THR A 701 47.14 12.87 -41.57
C THR A 701 47.04 11.75 -42.58
N SER A 702 46.21 11.92 -43.61
CA SER A 702 46.37 11.23 -44.88
C SER A 702 47.65 11.75 -45.54
N SER A 703 48.77 11.07 -45.29
CA SER A 703 50.01 11.28 -46.03
C SER A 703 50.53 9.93 -46.52
N ASP A 704 49.94 9.46 -47.61
CA ASP A 704 50.56 8.56 -48.57
C ASP A 704 50.64 9.30 -49.91
N VAL A 705 51.75 10.04 -50.11
CA VAL A 705 52.47 10.21 -51.38
C VAL A 705 53.95 10.25 -51.06
#